data_AF-A0A2D5Z376-F1
#
_entry.id   AF-A0A2D5Z376-F1
#
_cell.length_a   1.000
_cell.length_b   1.000
_cell.length_c   1.000
_cell.angle_alpha   90.00
_cell.angle_beta   90.00
_cell.angle_gamma   90.00
#
_symmetry.space_group_name_H-M   'P 1'
#
loop_
_entity.id
_entity.type
_entity.pdbx_description
1 polymer ?
#
loop_
_entity_poly.entity_id
_entity_poly.type
_entity_poly.pdbx_seq_one_letter_code
_entity_poly.pdbx_strand_id
1 'polypeptide(L)'
;MSYLPNIEPLEPRLLLSATLRGATLRIIGTPDNDLITVEAGTQPGDVVVHDATDNGPHLFAGVKRLRIVTRDGNDDVRLADDLIAADGSALRAVIRAGRGDDTVQGGGGGDRIIGGRGDDVLHGGGGDDVVRGQRGRDELDGGEGDDRLRGGTGDDMILGDDGDDRMFGGRGDDTLNGGEGINRFRGGRGRDIYYAHPDVDLLRLSRRDQLVHDRGPDTLRRLENEDALRRWLIDLGLEQWDALTGQRPLPGNWLLGGPIEVVDTGIAVRSFSADAQLGVALAEDGAGTDFSQTNVQVAGVDEADLVKTDGEHIYIVSHDELIIVDADPDNLEVVARAGFDGFASGLYLMEDRAVVLAADHGYAQVRPFAGDAFFAPTFEPAVTVTVFDVSDPTAPDMVRETRVDGSLTTSRAADGHVYAVVSNPFQLIQPVIDGGPVLRGAPETPAEYEQRIDALDLDAVLPTYTTTTTGDEGGTTTGSLVAAPNVYVPRIPAYRNMTTIVAFDITGPEPGAMSTSSVVGIASEAFASTGSIYLVNSIWWSPDRAGGQQSKIHKFDYDGLDVTLEATGTVPGTTLNQFSLDEHDGLLRVATTNWDGDFENNVFVLEQDDDELEIVGSLVGLAKTERIESVRFLGDVGYVVTFRRVDPLFTIDLRDAENPSVLGELKVPGFSTFLHPLGDTHLIGLGRDADEETGRADRMQLSLFDVTELTDPQLQGRYLFDTEGHGFSDALHDHHAFSHFPRFDVVAIPVSDRFWNAGADDLGLEVFEVTPEGGIEHLGKVEHEDVVLRSLVIDENLYSLSRTELIVTEVDDPDEVAGELSY
;
A
#
# COMPACT_ATOMS: atom_id res chain seq x y z
N MET A 1 18.54 44.93 62.60
CA MET A 1 17.63 46.07 62.38
C MET A 1 17.00 45.84 61.01
N SER A 2 15.75 45.37 60.95
CA SER A 2 14.51 46.18 60.99
C SER A 2 14.25 46.93 59.67
N TYR A 3 13.09 46.65 59.07
CA TYR A 3 12.16 47.51 58.32
C TYR A 3 12.71 48.62 57.37
N LEU A 4 12.23 48.53 56.12
CA LEU A 4 12.40 49.38 54.91
C LEU A 4 12.03 50.87 55.11
N PRO A 5 12.62 51.85 54.35
CA PRO A 5 12.05 52.30 53.06
C PRO A 5 13.01 52.88 51.95
N ASN A 6 12.64 52.60 50.69
CA ASN A 6 12.69 53.36 49.40
C ASN A 6 13.93 54.10 48.80
N ILE A 7 14.26 53.66 47.54
CA ILE A 7 14.37 54.43 46.25
C ILE A 7 15.68 55.23 46.01
N GLU A 8 16.47 55.14 44.91
CA GLU A 8 16.52 54.38 43.62
C GLU A 8 18.01 54.07 43.29
N PRO A 9 18.29 53.28 42.22
CA PRO A 9 18.99 53.93 41.11
C PRO A 9 18.50 53.55 39.70
N LEU A 10 18.34 54.60 38.88
CA LEU A 10 18.70 54.75 37.45
C LEU A 10 18.51 53.57 36.49
N GLU A 11 17.60 53.78 35.53
CA GLU A 11 17.38 52.95 34.33
C GLU A 11 18.65 52.66 33.51
N PRO A 12 18.76 51.44 32.95
CA PRO A 12 19.32 51.19 31.63
C PRO A 12 18.19 51.03 30.59
N ARG A 13 18.35 51.70 29.45
CA ARG A 13 17.45 51.67 28.30
C ARG A 13 17.66 50.43 27.45
N LEU A 14 16.53 49.82 27.07
CA LEU A 14 16.18 48.99 25.90
C LEU A 14 17.07 47.77 25.61
N LEU A 15 16.46 46.59 25.67
CA LEU A 15 16.39 45.48 24.69
C LEU A 15 15.48 44.42 25.36
N LEU A 16 14.35 44.06 24.72
CA LEU A 16 13.20 43.26 25.22
C LEU A 16 12.66 43.55 26.65
N SER A 17 11.39 43.95 26.80
CA SER A 17 10.75 43.99 28.14
C SER A 17 9.87 42.78 28.38
N ALA A 18 10.35 41.81 29.18
CA ALA A 18 9.55 40.69 29.69
C ALA A 18 9.06 40.99 31.11
N THR A 19 7.74 40.92 31.36
CA THR A 19 7.16 41.18 32.68
C THR A 19 5.94 40.31 32.94
N LEU A 20 5.95 39.57 34.04
CA LEU A 20 4.79 38.84 34.53
C LEU A 20 3.85 39.80 35.29
N ARG A 21 2.61 39.95 34.81
CA ARG A 21 1.56 40.71 35.51
C ARG A 21 0.38 39.79 35.80
N GLY A 22 0.15 39.48 37.07
CA GLY A 22 -0.76 38.40 37.45
C GLY A 22 -0.18 37.07 36.94
N ALA A 23 -0.95 36.34 36.14
CA ALA A 23 -0.51 35.10 35.48
C ALA A 23 -0.29 35.27 33.97
N THR A 24 -0.07 36.49 33.48
CA THR A 24 0.19 36.77 32.06
C THR A 24 1.59 37.33 31.89
N LEU A 25 2.43 36.59 31.16
CA LEU A 25 3.77 37.03 30.80
C LEU A 25 3.67 37.92 29.57
N ARG A 26 4.12 39.17 29.71
CA ARG A 26 4.12 40.14 28.63
C ARG A 26 5.54 40.39 28.15
N ILE A 27 5.79 40.14 26.87
CA ILE A 27 7.06 40.39 26.18
C ILE A 27 6.83 41.54 25.20
N ILE A 28 7.75 42.49 25.15
CA ILE A 28 7.69 43.62 24.22
C ILE A 28 9.05 43.74 23.52
N GLY A 29 9.04 43.55 22.21
CA GLY A 29 10.19 43.68 21.31
C GLY A 29 10.71 45.10 21.20
N THR A 30 11.78 45.31 20.46
CA THR A 30 12.34 46.60 20.10
C THR A 30 11.75 47.12 18.78
N PRO A 31 12.21 48.27 18.25
CA PRO A 31 11.94 48.70 16.87
C PRO A 31 12.97 48.21 15.84
N ASP A 32 13.87 47.31 16.23
CA ASP A 32 14.84 46.65 15.35
C ASP A 32 14.48 45.15 15.26
N ASN A 33 15.08 44.39 14.33
CA ASN A 33 14.84 42.94 14.20
C ASN A 33 15.09 42.20 15.52
N ASP A 34 14.04 41.60 16.07
CA ASP A 34 14.07 40.84 17.31
C ASP A 34 14.09 39.32 17.05
N LEU A 35 14.80 38.55 17.88
CA LEU A 35 14.67 37.09 17.97
C LEU A 35 14.18 36.74 19.38
N ILE A 36 12.99 36.14 19.47
CA ILE A 36 12.34 35.78 20.73
C ILE A 36 12.04 34.28 20.71
N THR A 37 12.74 33.52 21.54
CA THR A 37 12.46 32.09 21.72
C THR A 37 11.89 31.84 23.10
N VAL A 38 10.81 31.05 23.18
CA VAL A 38 10.14 30.71 24.42
C VAL A 38 10.02 29.19 24.55
N GLU A 39 10.59 28.64 25.61
CA GLU A 39 10.68 27.20 25.85
C GLU A 39 10.02 26.80 27.18
N ALA A 40 9.65 25.53 27.30
CA ALA A 40 9.11 24.99 28.53
C ALA A 40 10.14 24.98 29.67
N GLY A 41 9.71 25.41 30.86
CA GLY A 41 10.47 25.25 32.08
C GLY A 41 10.29 23.86 32.70
N THR A 42 10.88 23.66 33.88
CA THR A 42 10.88 22.34 34.54
C THR A 42 9.57 21.96 35.24
N GLN A 43 8.63 22.89 35.39
CA GLN A 43 7.32 22.66 36.03
C GLN A 43 6.18 23.26 35.17
N PRO A 44 4.94 22.75 35.27
CA PRO A 44 3.80 23.37 34.59
C PRO A 44 3.64 24.85 34.94
N GLY A 45 3.54 25.70 33.91
CA GLY A 45 3.51 27.15 34.04
C GLY A 45 4.87 27.82 34.23
N ASP A 46 5.97 27.07 34.24
CA ASP A 46 7.30 27.64 34.12
C ASP A 46 7.64 27.85 32.64
N VAL A 47 8.06 29.06 32.29
CA VAL A 47 8.40 29.46 30.92
C VAL A 47 9.77 30.10 30.90
N VAL A 48 10.61 29.69 29.96
CA VAL A 48 11.95 30.24 29.73
C VAL A 48 11.90 31.14 28.50
N VAL A 49 12.31 32.41 28.64
CA VAL A 49 12.42 33.35 27.51
C VAL A 49 13.89 33.59 27.21
N HIS A 50 14.28 33.41 25.95
CA HIS A 50 15.61 33.73 25.43
C HIS A 50 15.56 35.06 24.67
N ASP A 51 16.57 35.91 24.92
CA ASP A 51 16.80 37.18 24.25
C ASP A 51 18.17 37.11 23.55
N ALA A 52 18.25 37.59 22.31
CA ALA A 52 19.48 37.64 21.51
C ALA A 52 20.58 38.56 22.10
N THR A 53 20.30 39.33 23.14
CA THR A 53 21.25 40.27 23.74
C THR A 53 21.87 39.79 25.06
N ASP A 54 22.87 38.92 25.01
CA ASP A 54 23.90 38.57 26.03
C ASP A 54 23.50 38.41 27.54
N ASN A 55 22.21 38.48 27.89
CA ASN A 55 21.69 38.52 29.26
C ASN A 55 21.19 37.16 29.78
N GLY A 56 21.23 36.13 28.93
CA GLY A 56 20.86 34.75 29.25
C GLY A 56 19.34 34.51 29.40
N PRO A 57 18.92 33.25 29.58
CA PRO A 57 17.50 32.89 29.66
C PRO A 57 16.84 33.42 30.94
N HIS A 58 15.59 33.86 30.82
CA HIS A 58 14.77 34.33 31.94
C HIS A 58 13.63 33.34 32.24
N LEU A 59 13.64 32.77 33.44
CA LEU A 59 12.59 31.86 33.94
C LEU A 59 11.43 32.66 34.58
N PHE A 60 10.21 32.37 34.16
CA PHE A 60 8.97 32.91 34.72
C PHE A 60 8.07 31.77 35.18
N ALA A 61 7.76 31.73 36.48
CA ALA A 61 6.89 30.71 37.06
C ALA A 61 5.42 31.16 37.13
N GLY A 62 4.49 30.21 37.05
CA GLY A 62 3.05 30.45 37.22
C GLY A 62 2.39 31.17 36.04
N VAL A 63 2.95 31.04 34.84
CA VAL A 63 2.41 31.62 33.60
C VAL A 63 1.18 30.83 33.15
N LYS A 64 0.10 31.55 32.85
CA LYS A 64 -1.13 30.99 32.27
C LYS A 64 -1.39 31.46 30.84
N ARG A 65 -0.79 32.58 30.43
CA ARG A 65 -0.93 33.15 29.08
C ARG A 65 0.31 33.96 28.69
N LEU A 66 0.61 33.97 27.41
CA LEU A 66 1.63 34.83 26.81
C LEU A 66 0.99 36.03 26.09
N ARG A 67 1.71 37.16 26.10
CA ARG A 67 1.40 38.30 25.25
C ARG A 67 2.69 38.89 24.71
N ILE A 68 2.92 38.73 23.42
CA ILE A 68 4.10 39.20 22.72
C ILE A 68 3.69 40.33 21.78
N VAL A 69 4.47 41.41 21.77
CA VAL A 69 4.30 42.53 20.84
C VAL A 69 5.68 42.96 20.37
N THR A 70 6.04 42.61 19.16
CA THR A 70 7.19 43.20 18.45
C THR A 70 6.69 44.44 17.68
N ARG A 71 7.60 45.29 17.15
CA ARG A 71 7.21 46.65 16.68
C ARG A 71 7.50 46.89 15.21
N ASP A 72 8.70 47.38 14.92
CA ASP A 72 9.22 47.63 13.59
C ASP A 72 10.45 46.70 13.48
N GLY A 73 10.80 46.22 12.28
CA GLY A 73 11.90 45.27 12.09
C GLY A 73 11.38 43.93 11.59
N ASN A 74 12.25 43.12 10.98
CA ASN A 74 11.91 41.75 10.58
C ASN A 74 12.16 40.83 11.78
N ASP A 75 11.09 40.47 12.47
CA ASP A 75 11.14 39.82 13.78
C ASP A 75 10.92 38.29 13.65
N ASP A 76 11.52 37.53 14.56
CA ASP A 76 11.45 36.07 14.61
C ASP A 76 11.00 35.63 16.01
N VAL A 77 9.77 35.12 16.11
CA VAL A 77 9.14 34.70 17.37
C VAL A 77 8.86 33.20 17.31
N ARG A 78 9.53 32.42 18.16
CA ARG A 78 9.37 30.95 18.24
C ARG A 78 8.89 30.52 19.61
N LEU A 79 7.69 29.97 19.67
CA LEU A 79 7.16 29.30 20.85
C LEU A 79 7.30 27.78 20.66
N ALA A 80 7.79 27.07 21.69
CA ALA A 80 7.85 25.61 21.66
C ALA A 80 6.45 24.99 21.80
N ASP A 81 6.23 23.84 21.17
CA ASP A 81 4.92 23.19 21.16
C ASP A 81 4.53 22.61 22.54
N ASP A 82 5.52 22.28 23.37
CA ASP A 82 5.36 21.68 24.70
C ASP A 82 5.12 22.70 25.84
N LEU A 83 4.79 23.95 25.51
CA LEU A 83 4.51 24.98 26.51
C LEU A 83 3.21 24.70 27.28
N ILE A 84 3.33 24.43 28.59
CA ILE A 84 2.18 24.13 29.47
C ILE A 84 1.91 25.29 30.44
N ALA A 85 0.64 25.68 30.56
CA ALA A 85 0.14 26.66 31.52
C ALA A 85 0.15 26.13 32.96
N ALA A 86 0.14 27.05 33.93
CA ALA A 86 0.13 26.71 35.36
C ALA A 86 -1.12 25.93 35.85
N ASP A 87 -2.16 25.80 35.03
CA ASP A 87 -3.32 24.94 35.29
C ASP A 87 -3.30 23.61 34.52
N GLY A 88 -2.19 23.30 33.84
CA GLY A 88 -1.97 22.05 33.11
C GLY A 88 -2.53 22.03 31.69
N SER A 89 -3.13 23.13 31.22
CA SER A 89 -3.55 23.28 29.81
C SER A 89 -2.39 23.69 28.91
N ALA A 90 -2.52 23.48 27.59
CA ALA A 90 -1.59 24.07 26.63
C ALA A 90 -1.58 25.60 26.73
N LEU A 91 -0.40 26.20 26.64
CA LEU A 91 -0.21 27.61 26.93
C LEU A 91 -0.62 28.48 25.74
N ARG A 92 -1.64 29.32 25.95
CA ARG A 92 -2.13 30.26 24.92
C ARG A 92 -1.35 31.58 24.87
N ALA A 93 -1.12 32.08 23.68
CA ALA A 93 -0.40 33.30 23.35
C ALA A 93 -1.26 34.30 22.56
N VAL A 94 -0.86 35.57 22.68
CA VAL A 94 -1.35 36.65 21.82
C VAL A 94 -0.13 37.39 21.28
N ILE A 95 0.17 37.17 20.01
CA ILE A 95 1.34 37.70 19.32
C ILE A 95 0.91 38.85 18.38
N ARG A 96 1.75 39.87 18.29
CA ARG A 96 1.63 40.97 17.32
C ARG A 96 3.02 41.32 16.81
N ALA A 97 3.31 41.05 15.56
CA ALA A 97 4.64 41.18 15.00
C ALA A 97 4.94 42.64 14.54
N GLY A 98 3.96 43.31 13.93
CA GLY A 98 3.98 44.75 13.77
C GLY A 98 4.31 45.20 12.35
N ARG A 99 5.55 45.60 12.06
CA ARG A 99 5.98 46.00 10.72
C ARG A 99 7.34 45.39 10.42
N GLY A 100 7.51 44.93 9.19
CA GLY A 100 8.66 44.18 8.73
C GLY A 100 8.15 42.85 8.16
N ASP A 101 9.05 42.09 7.56
CA ASP A 101 8.73 40.75 7.09
C ASP A 101 9.03 39.81 8.27
N ASP A 102 7.98 39.42 8.99
CA ASP A 102 8.09 38.75 10.29
C ASP A 102 7.91 37.22 10.15
N THR A 103 8.54 36.44 11.04
CA THR A 103 8.34 34.98 11.16
C THR A 103 7.84 34.64 12.56
N VAL A 104 6.70 33.94 12.67
CA VAL A 104 6.07 33.61 13.95
C VAL A 104 5.63 32.15 14.01
N GLN A 105 5.93 31.47 15.13
CA GLN A 105 5.41 30.15 15.49
C GLN A 105 4.69 30.22 16.87
N GLY A 106 3.41 29.85 16.93
CA GLY A 106 2.55 29.96 18.11
C GLY A 106 2.69 28.84 19.16
N GLY A 107 3.07 27.64 18.74
CA GLY A 107 3.23 26.49 19.64
C GLY A 107 1.91 25.73 19.84
N GLY A 108 1.83 24.84 20.84
CA GLY A 108 0.75 23.83 20.92
C GLY A 108 -0.56 24.26 21.59
N GLY A 109 -0.86 25.56 21.72
CA GLY A 109 -2.12 26.01 22.35
C GLY A 109 -2.87 27.03 21.52
N GLY A 110 -4.21 27.04 21.64
CA GLY A 110 -5.09 27.97 20.90
C GLY A 110 -4.75 29.47 21.07
N ASP A 111 -4.08 29.97 20.05
CA ASP A 111 -3.32 31.19 19.95
C ASP A 111 -4.00 32.27 19.14
N ARG A 112 -3.41 33.46 19.20
CA ARG A 112 -3.86 34.59 18.38
C ARG A 112 -2.67 35.37 17.85
N ILE A 113 -2.40 35.17 16.58
CA ILE A 113 -1.26 35.74 15.87
C ILE A 113 -1.72 36.87 14.95
N ILE A 114 -0.89 37.91 14.85
CA ILE A 114 -1.08 39.02 13.93
C ILE A 114 0.31 39.39 13.40
N GLY A 115 0.55 39.24 12.10
CA GLY A 115 1.77 39.65 11.40
C GLY A 115 1.87 41.17 11.41
N GLY A 116 1.39 41.85 10.37
CA GLY A 116 1.04 43.26 10.45
C GLY A 116 1.27 44.05 9.18
N ARG A 117 2.52 44.37 8.84
CA ARG A 117 2.84 45.03 7.58
C ARG A 117 4.18 44.53 7.11
N GLY A 118 4.23 44.03 5.88
CA GLY A 118 5.39 43.32 5.35
C GLY A 118 4.92 41.94 4.94
N ASP A 119 5.79 41.19 4.29
CA ASP A 119 5.47 39.84 3.80
C ASP A 119 5.77 38.86 4.94
N ASP A 120 4.74 38.47 5.69
CA ASP A 120 4.89 37.72 6.94
C ASP A 120 4.75 36.19 6.75
N VAL A 121 5.43 35.39 7.58
CA VAL A 121 5.28 33.93 7.67
C VAL A 121 4.76 33.57 9.08
N LEU A 122 3.55 33.02 9.16
CA LEU A 122 2.82 32.86 10.42
C LEU A 122 2.28 31.43 10.57
N HIS A 123 2.79 30.69 11.55
CA HIS A 123 2.34 29.33 11.91
C HIS A 123 1.60 29.35 13.25
N GLY A 124 0.38 28.81 13.25
CA GLY A 124 -0.44 28.63 14.45
C GLY A 124 0.17 27.60 15.40
N GLY A 125 0.33 26.37 14.92
CA GLY A 125 0.92 25.27 15.68
C GLY A 125 -0.17 24.27 16.06
N GLY A 126 -0.39 24.04 17.36
CA GLY A 126 -1.42 23.12 17.82
C GLY A 126 -2.57 23.82 18.52
N GLY A 127 -3.79 23.30 18.33
CA GLY A 127 -5.04 23.77 18.92
C GLY A 127 -5.67 24.96 18.20
N ASP A 128 -6.95 25.23 18.49
CA ASP A 128 -7.74 26.22 17.73
C ASP A 128 -7.21 27.67 17.76
N ASP A 129 -6.70 28.11 16.62
CA ASP A 129 -5.95 29.34 16.44
C ASP A 129 -6.69 30.46 15.69
N VAL A 130 -6.15 31.68 15.83
CA VAL A 130 -6.59 32.84 15.08
C VAL A 130 -5.39 33.59 14.50
N VAL A 131 -5.07 33.32 13.24
CA VAL A 131 -3.92 33.89 12.53
C VAL A 131 -4.35 34.99 11.54
N ARG A 132 -3.58 36.08 11.46
CA ARG A 132 -3.87 37.23 10.57
C ARG A 132 -2.60 37.88 10.01
N GLY A 133 -2.40 37.84 8.69
CA GLY A 133 -1.27 38.49 8.01
C GLY A 133 -1.35 40.02 7.97
N GLN A 134 -2.51 40.54 7.56
CA GLN A 134 -2.85 41.95 7.33
C GLN A 134 -2.40 42.57 6.01
N ARG A 135 -1.16 43.03 5.86
CA ARG A 135 -0.74 43.81 4.69
C ARG A 135 0.62 43.32 4.21
N GLY A 136 0.66 42.77 3.02
CA GLY A 136 1.84 42.17 2.44
C GLY A 136 1.41 40.90 1.73
N ARG A 137 2.34 40.22 1.10
CA ARG A 137 2.16 38.86 0.61
C ARG A 137 2.48 37.93 1.77
N ASP A 138 1.45 37.49 2.47
CA ASP A 138 1.59 36.75 3.71
C ASP A 138 1.46 35.22 3.47
N GLU A 139 2.19 34.41 4.22
CA GLU A 139 2.06 32.95 4.33
C GLU A 139 1.50 32.60 5.71
N LEU A 140 0.32 31.97 5.72
CA LEU A 140 -0.39 31.57 6.93
C LEU A 140 -0.63 30.07 6.93
N ASP A 141 -0.35 29.46 8.07
CA ASP A 141 -0.48 28.04 8.36
C ASP A 141 -1.21 27.92 9.71
N GLY A 142 -2.32 27.17 9.70
CA GLY A 142 -3.14 26.89 10.88
C GLY A 142 -2.47 25.87 11.79
N GLY A 143 -2.17 24.70 11.24
CA GLY A 143 -1.61 23.57 11.96
C GLY A 143 -2.72 22.62 12.42
N GLU A 144 -2.63 22.10 13.65
CA GLU A 144 -3.66 21.19 14.19
C GLU A 144 -4.80 21.99 14.85
N GLY A 145 -6.06 21.70 14.54
CA GLY A 145 -7.23 22.22 15.25
C GLY A 145 -8.17 23.08 14.40
N ASP A 146 -9.26 23.58 15.00
CA ASP A 146 -10.27 24.33 14.25
C ASP A 146 -9.90 25.83 14.13
N ASP A 147 -9.27 26.22 13.02
CA ASP A 147 -8.60 27.51 12.92
C ASP A 147 -9.39 28.62 12.22
N ARG A 148 -8.89 29.84 12.42
CA ARG A 148 -9.41 31.05 11.78
C ARG A 148 -8.31 31.88 11.15
N LEU A 149 -8.11 31.67 9.86
CA LEU A 149 -7.02 32.24 9.09
C LEU A 149 -7.51 33.41 8.23
N ARG A 150 -6.68 34.45 8.13
CA ARG A 150 -6.98 35.62 7.31
C ARG A 150 -5.73 36.29 6.76
N GLY A 151 -5.54 36.24 5.44
CA GLY A 151 -4.44 36.89 4.71
C GLY A 151 -4.48 38.41 4.89
N GLY A 152 -5.31 39.12 4.14
CA GLY A 152 -5.57 40.53 4.36
C GLY A 152 -5.54 41.35 3.08
N THR A 153 -4.42 41.98 2.77
CA THR A 153 -4.22 42.68 1.51
C THR A 153 -2.83 42.38 0.96
N GLY A 154 -2.77 41.95 -0.28
CA GLY A 154 -1.61 41.35 -0.93
C GLY A 154 -2.03 39.98 -1.45
N ASP A 155 -1.12 39.31 -2.16
CA ASP A 155 -1.42 38.01 -2.77
C ASP A 155 -0.98 36.93 -1.77
N ASP A 156 -1.93 36.45 -0.95
CA ASP A 156 -1.64 35.66 0.25
C ASP A 156 -1.69 34.14 -0.01
N MET A 157 -0.95 33.35 0.77
CA MET A 157 -1.05 31.89 0.84
C MET A 157 -1.59 31.47 2.21
N ILE A 158 -2.63 30.64 2.23
CA ILE A 158 -3.31 30.19 3.45
C ILE A 158 -3.49 28.67 3.42
N LEU A 159 -2.99 27.99 4.45
CA LEU A 159 -3.07 26.55 4.66
C LEU A 159 -3.85 26.29 5.97
N GLY A 160 -4.94 25.53 5.88
CA GLY A 160 -5.76 25.09 7.02
C GLY A 160 -5.11 23.95 7.80
N ASP A 161 -4.65 22.93 7.07
CA ASP A 161 -4.11 21.66 7.59
C ASP A 161 -5.19 20.80 8.28
N ASP A 162 -5.04 20.43 9.56
CA ASP A 162 -5.93 19.45 10.19
C ASP A 162 -7.05 20.15 10.97
N GLY A 163 -8.31 20.08 10.53
CA GLY A 163 -9.46 20.54 11.34
C GLY A 163 -10.58 21.20 10.55
N ASP A 164 -11.62 21.68 11.24
CA ASP A 164 -12.73 22.40 10.58
C ASP A 164 -12.42 23.91 10.47
N ASP A 165 -11.71 24.31 9.40
CA ASP A 165 -11.14 25.65 9.31
C ASP A 165 -12.05 26.74 8.72
N ARG A 166 -11.66 27.99 9.02
CA ARG A 166 -12.28 29.18 8.43
C ARG A 166 -11.24 30.12 7.84
N MET A 167 -11.17 30.13 6.52
CA MET A 167 -10.16 30.88 5.78
C MET A 167 -10.76 32.08 5.03
N PHE A 168 -10.04 33.20 5.06
CA PHE A 168 -10.38 34.41 4.31
C PHE A 168 -9.15 35.08 3.69
N GLY A 169 -8.99 35.00 2.36
CA GLY A 169 -7.87 35.59 1.59
C GLY A 169 -7.79 37.10 1.78
N GLY A 170 -8.73 37.85 1.21
CA GLY A 170 -8.86 39.28 1.44
C GLY A 170 -8.90 40.08 0.15
N ARG A 171 -7.83 40.82 -0.14
CA ARG A 171 -7.66 41.59 -1.38
C ARG A 171 -6.32 41.24 -1.99
N GLY A 172 -6.33 40.85 -3.25
CA GLY A 172 -5.16 40.30 -3.93
C GLY A 172 -5.58 38.98 -4.57
N ASP A 173 -4.70 38.40 -5.35
CA ASP A 173 -4.92 37.08 -5.94
C ASP A 173 -4.41 36.04 -4.93
N ASP A 174 -5.33 35.48 -4.13
CA ASP A 174 -5.01 34.65 -2.97
C ASP A 174 -5.02 33.14 -3.31
N THR A 175 -4.24 32.33 -2.60
CA THR A 175 -4.29 30.84 -2.66
C THR A 175 -4.68 30.26 -1.31
N LEU A 176 -5.75 29.47 -1.26
CA LEU A 176 -6.28 28.87 -0.04
C LEU A 176 -6.32 27.34 -0.18
N ASN A 177 -5.75 26.60 0.77
CA ASN A 177 -5.88 25.15 0.91
C ASN A 177 -6.50 24.82 2.27
N GLY A 178 -7.55 24.00 2.30
CA GLY A 178 -8.23 23.61 3.52
C GLY A 178 -7.61 22.44 4.26
N GLY A 179 -6.81 21.60 3.61
CA GLY A 179 -6.38 20.35 4.23
C GLY A 179 -7.57 19.43 4.53
N GLU A 180 -7.49 18.73 5.64
CA GLU A 180 -8.52 17.79 6.10
C GLU A 180 -9.72 18.52 6.72
N GLY A 181 -10.81 17.80 7.00
CA GLY A 181 -11.97 18.34 7.71
C GLY A 181 -12.96 19.17 6.85
N ILE A 182 -13.97 19.76 7.51
CA ILE A 182 -15.05 20.51 6.85
C ILE A 182 -14.75 22.01 6.86
N ASN A 183 -14.23 22.50 5.74
CA ASN A 183 -13.63 23.82 5.67
C ASN A 183 -14.59 24.90 5.14
N ARG A 184 -14.35 26.14 5.55
CA ARG A 184 -15.11 27.32 5.10
C ARG A 184 -14.21 28.33 4.43
N PHE A 185 -14.37 28.48 3.11
CA PHE A 185 -13.52 29.35 2.32
C PHE A 185 -14.18 30.64 1.88
N ARG A 186 -13.36 31.69 1.79
CA ARG A 186 -13.69 32.92 1.09
C ARG A 186 -12.42 33.65 0.63
N GLY A 187 -12.06 33.57 -0.64
CA GLY A 187 -10.94 34.26 -1.26
C GLY A 187 -11.07 35.77 -1.13
N GLY A 188 -12.06 36.39 -1.76
CA GLY A 188 -12.39 37.79 -1.49
C GLY A 188 -12.39 38.66 -2.73
N ARG A 189 -11.44 39.60 -2.84
CA ARG A 189 -11.29 40.44 -4.03
C ARG A 189 -9.98 40.10 -4.73
N GLY A 190 -10.08 39.36 -5.81
CA GLY A 190 -8.97 39.04 -6.69
C GLY A 190 -9.43 38.02 -7.71
N ARG A 191 -8.46 37.34 -8.31
CA ARG A 191 -8.63 36.00 -8.83
C ARG A 191 -7.97 35.06 -7.83
N ASP A 192 -8.80 34.34 -7.10
CA ASP A 192 -8.35 33.49 -6.00
C ASP A 192 -8.36 32.01 -6.44
N ILE A 193 -7.46 31.20 -5.89
CA ILE A 193 -7.36 29.76 -6.11
C ILE A 193 -7.73 29.02 -4.82
N TYR A 194 -8.61 28.04 -4.93
CA TYR A 194 -9.08 27.22 -3.81
C TYR A 194 -8.69 25.77 -4.07
N TYR A 195 -7.98 25.17 -3.14
CA TYR A 195 -7.76 23.74 -3.02
C TYR A 195 -8.72 23.24 -1.94
N ALA A 196 -9.83 22.66 -2.38
CA ALA A 196 -10.95 22.31 -1.50
C ALA A 196 -11.69 21.10 -2.05
N HIS A 197 -12.35 20.36 -1.16
CA HIS A 197 -13.22 19.23 -1.48
C HIS A 197 -14.66 19.76 -1.59
N PRO A 198 -15.20 20.07 -2.78
CA PRO A 198 -16.43 20.87 -2.90
C PRO A 198 -17.71 20.19 -2.42
N ASP A 199 -17.66 18.87 -2.19
CA ASP A 199 -18.77 18.07 -1.71
C ASP A 199 -18.84 18.07 -0.17
N VAL A 200 -17.70 18.33 0.48
CA VAL A 200 -17.56 18.46 1.94
C VAL A 200 -17.50 19.94 2.36
N ASP A 201 -16.74 20.75 1.63
CA ASP A 201 -16.37 22.11 1.97
C ASP A 201 -17.40 23.17 1.58
N LEU A 202 -17.46 24.22 2.41
CA LEU A 202 -18.36 25.35 2.21
C LEU A 202 -17.65 26.50 1.50
N LEU A 203 -17.73 26.49 0.18
CA LEU A 203 -17.09 27.45 -0.72
C LEU A 203 -17.95 28.70 -1.00
N ARG A 204 -17.30 29.88 -1.05
CA ARG A 204 -17.92 31.12 -1.55
C ARG A 204 -17.11 31.76 -2.67
N LEU A 205 -17.27 31.21 -3.86
CA LEU A 205 -16.53 31.61 -5.07
C LEU A 205 -17.05 32.92 -5.69
N SER A 206 -16.12 33.71 -6.22
CA SER A 206 -16.36 34.81 -7.16
C SER A 206 -16.28 34.31 -8.61
N ARG A 207 -16.78 35.09 -9.58
CA ARG A 207 -16.71 34.72 -11.02
C ARG A 207 -15.30 34.65 -11.60
N ARG A 208 -14.30 35.15 -10.87
CA ARG A 208 -12.90 35.16 -11.30
C ARG A 208 -12.09 34.07 -10.63
N ASP A 209 -12.67 33.37 -9.66
CA ASP A 209 -11.99 32.41 -8.82
C ASP A 209 -11.86 31.08 -9.54
N GLN A 210 -10.81 30.35 -9.21
CA GLN A 210 -10.55 29.00 -9.68
C GLN A 210 -10.67 28.04 -8.50
N LEU A 211 -11.58 27.08 -8.62
CA LEU A 211 -11.60 25.91 -7.74
C LEU A 211 -10.73 24.84 -8.40
N VAL A 212 -9.75 24.35 -7.65
CA VAL A 212 -9.02 23.12 -7.90
C VAL A 212 -9.63 22.10 -6.96
N HIS A 213 -10.23 21.05 -7.50
CA HIS A 213 -10.72 19.94 -6.67
C HIS A 213 -9.51 19.34 -5.96
N ASP A 214 -9.37 19.65 -4.68
CA ASP A 214 -8.36 19.03 -3.83
C ASP A 214 -9.03 17.84 -3.18
N ARG A 215 -8.75 16.67 -3.73
CA ARG A 215 -9.09 15.38 -3.12
C ARG A 215 -7.84 14.81 -2.41
N GLY A 216 -6.89 15.68 -2.05
CA GLY A 216 -5.57 15.36 -1.49
C GLY A 216 -4.46 15.19 -2.53
N PRO A 217 -3.18 15.12 -2.10
CA PRO A 217 -2.02 14.88 -3.00
C PRO A 217 -2.07 13.51 -3.72
N ASP A 218 -2.90 12.59 -3.22
CA ASP A 218 -2.99 11.19 -3.64
C ASP A 218 -4.16 10.87 -4.59
N THR A 219 -5.00 11.85 -4.92
CA THR A 219 -6.09 11.59 -5.87
C THR A 219 -5.54 11.29 -7.25
N LEU A 220 -5.96 10.16 -7.80
CA LEU A 220 -5.59 9.75 -9.13
C LEU A 220 -6.43 10.49 -10.18
N ARG A 221 -5.74 11.18 -11.08
CA ARG A 221 -6.32 11.80 -12.27
C ARG A 221 -6.09 10.89 -13.47
N ARG A 222 -7.17 10.52 -14.18
CA ARG A 222 -7.08 9.86 -15.49
C ARG A 222 -6.50 10.80 -16.54
N LEU A 223 -5.56 10.29 -17.33
CA LEU A 223 -4.98 10.95 -18.49
C LEU A 223 -5.49 10.29 -19.76
N GLU A 224 -6.13 11.09 -20.60
CA GLU A 224 -6.86 10.62 -21.79
C GLU A 224 -5.96 10.35 -23.01
N ASN A 225 -4.70 10.79 -22.99
CA ASN A 225 -3.76 10.67 -24.12
C ASN A 225 -2.32 10.95 -23.69
N GLU A 226 -1.38 10.61 -24.59
CA GLU A 226 0.05 10.85 -24.43
C GLU A 226 0.39 12.34 -24.20
N ASP A 227 -0.31 13.28 -24.85
CA ASP A 227 -0.08 14.71 -24.66
C ASP A 227 -0.42 15.17 -23.22
N ALA A 228 -1.43 14.55 -22.59
CA ALA A 228 -1.77 14.80 -21.19
C ALA A 228 -0.71 14.24 -20.24
N LEU A 229 -0.14 13.07 -20.54
CA LEU A 229 0.98 12.49 -19.80
C LEU A 229 2.25 13.33 -19.90
N ARG A 230 2.61 13.74 -21.12
CA ARG A 230 3.74 14.65 -21.36
C ARG A 230 3.59 15.96 -20.59
N ARG A 231 2.40 16.55 -20.60
CA ARG A 231 2.11 17.78 -19.85
C ARG A 231 2.22 17.58 -18.35
N TRP A 232 1.70 16.47 -17.81
CA TRP A 232 1.84 16.15 -16.39
C TRP A 232 3.31 15.97 -15.97
N LEU A 233 4.14 15.31 -16.79
CA LEU A 233 5.59 15.19 -16.53
C LEU A 233 6.29 16.55 -16.51
N ILE A 234 5.95 17.44 -17.45
CA ILE A 234 6.48 18.82 -17.50
C ILE A 234 6.09 19.58 -16.24
N ASP A 235 4.80 19.59 -15.90
CA ASP A 235 4.27 20.32 -14.74
C ASP A 235 4.97 19.87 -13.45
N LEU A 236 5.11 18.55 -13.25
CA LEU A 236 5.77 17.98 -12.09
C LEU A 236 7.27 18.37 -12.00
N GLY A 237 7.99 18.32 -13.12
CA GLY A 237 9.39 18.72 -13.17
C GLY A 237 9.61 20.22 -12.92
N LEU A 238 8.71 21.07 -13.42
CA LEU A 238 8.73 22.51 -13.16
C LEU A 238 8.40 22.84 -11.71
N GLU A 239 7.44 22.15 -11.09
CA GLU A 239 7.19 22.30 -9.65
C GLU A 239 8.42 21.89 -8.82
N GLN A 240 9.12 20.83 -9.22
CA GLN A 240 10.37 20.41 -8.57
C GLN A 240 11.48 21.46 -8.74
N TRP A 241 11.56 22.08 -9.92
CA TRP A 241 12.49 23.18 -10.21
C TRP A 241 12.29 24.36 -9.25
N ASP A 242 11.04 24.81 -9.08
CA ASP A 242 10.68 25.94 -8.23
C ASP A 242 11.01 25.66 -6.76
N ALA A 243 10.76 24.44 -6.30
CA ALA A 243 11.05 24.01 -4.94
C ALA A 243 12.56 23.96 -4.65
N LEU A 244 13.37 23.44 -5.58
CA LEU A 244 14.83 23.29 -5.42
C LEU A 244 15.60 24.60 -5.59
N THR A 245 15.04 25.60 -6.29
CA THR A 245 15.71 26.90 -6.54
C THR A 245 15.29 28.01 -5.57
N GLY A 246 14.52 27.66 -4.52
CA GLY A 246 14.27 28.52 -3.35
C GLY A 246 13.05 29.42 -3.45
N GLN A 247 11.96 28.99 -4.11
CA GLN A 247 10.68 29.72 -4.13
C GLN A 247 9.53 29.05 -3.36
N ARG A 248 9.74 27.88 -2.72
CA ARG A 248 8.73 27.18 -1.88
C ARG A 248 9.42 26.35 -0.76
N PRO A 249 8.82 26.21 0.44
CA PRO A 249 9.15 25.12 1.36
C PRO A 249 8.77 23.77 0.72
N LEU A 250 9.54 22.73 1.00
CA LEU A 250 9.34 21.38 0.46
C LEU A 250 8.32 20.60 1.31
N PRO A 251 7.27 19.99 0.73
CA PRO A 251 6.55 18.90 1.39
C PRO A 251 7.52 17.74 1.65
N GLY A 252 7.39 17.05 2.79
CA GLY A 252 8.37 16.08 3.33
C GLY A 252 8.83 14.97 2.38
N ASN A 253 8.06 14.65 1.33
CA ASN A 253 8.35 13.54 0.42
C ASN A 253 9.15 13.88 -0.86
N TRP A 254 9.45 15.16 -1.13
CA TRP A 254 10.14 15.56 -2.37
C TRP A 254 11.64 15.20 -2.40
N LEU A 255 12.25 14.93 -1.24
CA LEU A 255 13.70 14.77 -1.05
C LEU A 255 14.23 13.33 -0.96
N LEU A 256 13.38 12.30 -1.09
CA LEU A 256 13.88 10.92 -1.20
C LEU A 256 14.51 10.62 -2.57
N GLY A 257 14.47 11.58 -3.49
CA GLY A 257 15.25 11.56 -4.71
C GLY A 257 16.60 12.26 -4.57
N GLY A 258 17.65 11.50 -4.27
CA GLY A 258 19.01 11.94 -4.59
C GLY A 258 19.14 12.33 -6.07
N PRO A 259 20.14 13.15 -6.43
CA PRO A 259 20.34 13.63 -7.81
C PRO A 259 20.40 12.44 -8.78
N ILE A 260 19.62 12.50 -9.86
CA ILE A 260 19.80 11.58 -10.98
C ILE A 260 21.11 11.99 -11.69
N GLU A 261 22.11 11.12 -11.60
CA GLU A 261 23.14 11.05 -12.64
C GLU A 261 22.39 10.91 -13.97
N VAL A 262 22.69 11.76 -14.96
CA VAL A 262 22.25 11.53 -16.34
C VAL A 262 22.93 10.24 -16.79
N VAL A 263 22.31 9.10 -16.50
CA VAL A 263 22.72 7.78 -16.95
C VAL A 263 21.92 7.50 -18.20
N ASP A 264 22.58 7.65 -19.32
CA ASP A 264 22.18 7.04 -20.57
C ASP A 264 22.10 5.52 -20.31
N THR A 265 20.87 4.98 -20.18
CA THR A 265 20.49 3.57 -19.97
C THR A 265 20.75 2.93 -18.58
N GLY A 266 19.67 2.45 -17.92
CA GLY A 266 19.74 1.43 -16.87
C GLY A 266 18.99 1.77 -15.57
N ILE A 267 17.79 1.21 -15.44
CA ILE A 267 16.92 1.25 -14.26
C ILE A 267 17.58 0.52 -13.08
N ALA A 268 17.52 1.11 -11.87
CA ALA A 268 17.93 0.46 -10.62
C ALA A 268 16.70 0.03 -9.81
N VAL A 269 16.51 -1.28 -9.62
CA VAL A 269 15.46 -1.86 -8.77
C VAL A 269 16.09 -2.43 -7.50
N ARG A 270 15.55 -2.05 -6.33
CA ARG A 270 15.71 -2.81 -5.09
C ARG A 270 14.58 -3.83 -5.06
N SER A 271 14.93 -5.11 -5.05
CA SER A 271 14.02 -6.23 -4.86
C SER A 271 13.24 -6.07 -3.55
N PHE A 272 11.92 -6.03 -3.63
CA PHE A 272 11.10 -6.66 -2.58
C PHE A 272 10.95 -8.13 -2.97
N SER A 273 10.99 -9.00 -1.96
CA SER A 273 11.05 -10.44 -2.13
C SER A 273 9.86 -10.96 -2.93
N ALA A 274 10.09 -12.04 -3.67
CA ALA A 274 9.08 -12.84 -4.36
C ALA A 274 8.15 -13.60 -3.39
N ASP A 275 7.85 -13.01 -2.23
CA ASP A 275 6.94 -13.56 -1.23
C ASP A 275 5.55 -12.95 -1.42
N ALA A 276 5.08 -12.86 -2.68
CA ALA A 276 3.66 -12.63 -2.94
C ALA A 276 2.94 -13.89 -2.47
N GLN A 277 2.53 -13.87 -1.21
CA GLN A 277 1.69 -14.88 -0.57
C GLN A 277 0.40 -14.98 -1.37
N LEU A 278 0.37 -15.94 -2.28
CA LEU A 278 -0.80 -16.35 -3.02
C LEU A 278 -1.82 -16.84 -2.00
N GLY A 279 -3.10 -16.56 -2.21
CA GLY A 279 -4.17 -16.92 -1.28
C GLY A 279 -5.48 -17.60 -1.78
N VAL A 280 -5.91 -18.62 -1.03
CA VAL A 280 -7.21 -19.31 -0.79
C VAL A 280 -8.54 -18.54 -0.84
N ALA A 281 -9.51 -19.01 -1.63
CA ALA A 281 -10.84 -19.25 -1.05
C ALA A 281 -11.60 -20.47 -1.57
N LEU A 282 -12.74 -20.70 -0.93
CA LEU A 282 -13.61 -21.83 -1.19
C LEU A 282 -14.65 -21.47 -2.23
N ALA A 283 -14.92 -22.44 -3.08
CA ALA A 283 -16.21 -22.55 -3.73
C ALA A 283 -17.20 -23.32 -2.83
N GLU A 284 -18.41 -22.79 -2.71
CA GLU A 284 -19.60 -23.58 -2.41
C GLU A 284 -20.16 -24.24 -3.68
N ASP A 285 -20.81 -25.39 -3.48
CA ASP A 285 -21.33 -26.33 -4.48
C ASP A 285 -22.00 -25.72 -5.73
N GLY A 286 -21.52 -26.13 -6.90
CA GLY A 286 -22.00 -25.59 -8.18
C GLY A 286 -21.66 -26.31 -9.48
N ALA A 287 -21.52 -27.65 -9.47
CA ALA A 287 -21.64 -28.54 -10.65
C ALA A 287 -20.66 -28.39 -11.86
N GLY A 288 -19.75 -29.36 -11.98
CA GLY A 288 -19.18 -29.81 -13.26
C GLY A 288 -17.68 -30.08 -13.22
N THR A 289 -17.27 -31.31 -12.88
CA THR A 289 -15.92 -31.89 -13.05
C THR A 289 -14.76 -30.90 -12.95
N ASP A 290 -14.41 -30.53 -11.73
CA ASP A 290 -13.31 -29.62 -11.42
C ASP A 290 -12.15 -30.45 -10.84
N PHE A 291 -11.09 -30.62 -11.63
CA PHE A 291 -9.99 -31.57 -11.36
C PHE A 291 -8.75 -30.88 -10.73
N SER A 292 -8.75 -29.55 -10.63
CA SER A 292 -7.68 -28.73 -10.05
C SER A 292 -8.27 -27.71 -9.09
N GLN A 293 -8.80 -28.18 -7.95
CA GLN A 293 -9.43 -27.34 -6.93
C GLN A 293 -8.43 -26.62 -6.01
N THR A 294 -7.33 -26.11 -6.56
CA THR A 294 -6.45 -25.19 -5.84
C THR A 294 -7.11 -23.82 -5.73
N ASN A 295 -8.15 -23.77 -4.89
CA ASN A 295 -8.40 -22.70 -3.94
C ASN A 295 -8.79 -21.30 -4.46
N VAL A 296 -9.81 -21.27 -5.32
CA VAL A 296 -10.40 -20.06 -5.90
C VAL A 296 -10.96 -19.08 -4.86
N GLN A 297 -10.35 -17.87 -4.72
CA GLN A 297 -10.79 -16.85 -3.75
C GLN A 297 -12.25 -16.40 -3.92
N VAL A 298 -12.71 -16.33 -5.16
CA VAL A 298 -14.04 -15.85 -5.52
C VAL A 298 -14.56 -16.75 -6.62
N ALA A 299 -15.73 -17.36 -6.42
CA ALA A 299 -16.32 -18.22 -7.43
C ALA A 299 -16.36 -17.53 -8.81
N GLY A 300 -15.83 -18.21 -9.83
CA GLY A 300 -15.72 -17.67 -11.20
C GLY A 300 -14.44 -16.87 -11.49
N VAL A 301 -13.52 -16.73 -10.53
CA VAL A 301 -12.21 -16.10 -10.70
C VAL A 301 -11.11 -17.14 -10.48
N ASP A 302 -10.36 -17.48 -11.52
CA ASP A 302 -9.25 -18.44 -11.40
C ASP A 302 -7.91 -17.73 -11.07
N GLU A 303 -7.09 -18.40 -10.28
CA GLU A 303 -5.73 -18.00 -9.94
C GLU A 303 -4.72 -18.85 -10.73
N ALA A 304 -3.59 -18.23 -11.09
CA ALA A 304 -2.54 -18.96 -11.80
C ALA A 304 -1.89 -19.96 -10.85
N ASP A 305 -1.60 -21.17 -11.34
CA ASP A 305 -0.94 -22.20 -10.54
C ASP A 305 0.20 -22.88 -11.33
N LEU A 306 0.92 -23.84 -10.75
CA LEU A 306 1.97 -24.59 -11.45
C LEU A 306 1.43 -25.83 -12.18
N VAL A 307 0.19 -26.22 -11.88
CA VAL A 307 -0.46 -27.40 -12.43
C VAL A 307 -1.94 -27.13 -12.71
N LYS A 308 -2.44 -27.66 -13.82
CA LYS A 308 -3.87 -27.68 -14.19
C LYS A 308 -4.19 -29.03 -14.85
N THR A 309 -5.46 -29.37 -14.99
CA THR A 309 -5.88 -30.63 -15.63
C THR A 309 -7.26 -30.51 -16.27
N ASP A 310 -7.47 -31.24 -17.36
CA ASP A 310 -8.76 -31.40 -18.04
C ASP A 310 -9.46 -32.73 -17.67
N GLY A 311 -8.87 -33.50 -16.75
CA GLY A 311 -9.32 -34.83 -16.31
C GLY A 311 -8.76 -36.00 -17.13
N GLU A 312 -8.23 -35.77 -18.34
CA GLU A 312 -7.53 -36.78 -19.14
C GLU A 312 -6.01 -36.53 -19.15
N HIS A 313 -5.59 -35.29 -18.99
CA HIS A 313 -4.20 -34.86 -18.99
C HIS A 313 -3.90 -33.93 -17.82
N ILE A 314 -2.63 -33.93 -17.40
CA ILE A 314 -2.08 -33.02 -16.41
C ILE A 314 -1.09 -32.09 -17.11
N TYR A 315 -1.31 -30.79 -16.95
CA TYR A 315 -0.50 -29.72 -17.52
C TYR A 315 0.36 -29.15 -16.40
N ILE A 316 1.68 -29.31 -16.51
CA ILE A 316 2.66 -28.92 -15.50
C ILE A 316 3.57 -27.88 -16.13
N VAL A 317 3.74 -26.73 -15.48
CA VAL A 317 4.80 -25.78 -15.84
C VAL A 317 6.00 -25.98 -14.91
N SER A 318 7.16 -26.26 -15.51
CA SER A 318 8.42 -26.40 -14.78
C SER A 318 9.53 -25.72 -15.56
N HIS A 319 10.24 -24.80 -14.90
CA HIS A 319 11.29 -23.98 -15.51
C HIS A 319 10.79 -23.25 -16.77
N ASP A 320 11.26 -23.66 -17.95
CA ASP A 320 10.99 -23.10 -19.28
C ASP A 320 10.15 -24.05 -20.16
N GLU A 321 9.51 -25.07 -19.57
CA GLU A 321 8.70 -26.07 -20.28
C GLU A 321 7.28 -26.20 -19.72
N LEU A 322 6.30 -26.26 -20.63
CA LEU A 322 4.98 -26.83 -20.40
C LEU A 322 5.06 -28.33 -20.69
N ILE A 323 4.84 -29.15 -19.67
CA ILE A 323 4.85 -30.61 -19.73
C ILE A 323 3.41 -31.09 -19.67
N ILE A 324 3.00 -31.92 -20.62
CA ILE A 324 1.67 -32.52 -20.66
C ILE A 324 1.82 -34.02 -20.41
N VAL A 325 1.10 -34.53 -19.41
CA VAL A 325 1.14 -35.92 -18.96
C VAL A 325 -0.23 -36.56 -19.19
N ASP A 326 -0.27 -37.78 -19.72
CA ASP A 326 -1.48 -38.61 -19.73
C ASP A 326 -1.81 -39.00 -18.30
N ALA A 327 -3.01 -38.68 -17.83
CA ALA A 327 -3.40 -38.89 -16.44
C ALA A 327 -3.70 -40.36 -16.10
N ASP A 328 -3.79 -41.29 -17.05
CA ASP A 328 -4.08 -42.70 -16.78
C ASP A 328 -3.02 -43.33 -15.85
N PRO A 329 -3.35 -43.72 -14.60
CA PRO A 329 -2.39 -44.30 -13.67
C PRO A 329 -1.72 -45.58 -14.22
N ASP A 330 -2.41 -46.36 -15.04
CA ASP A 330 -1.88 -47.59 -15.64
C ASP A 330 -0.89 -47.31 -16.80
N ASN A 331 -0.92 -46.10 -17.37
CA ASN A 331 -0.11 -45.66 -18.50
C ASN A 331 0.42 -44.23 -18.34
N LEU A 332 0.84 -43.86 -17.13
CA LEU A 332 1.31 -42.52 -16.80
C LEU A 332 2.56 -42.17 -17.63
N GLU A 333 2.43 -41.26 -18.59
CA GLU A 333 3.53 -40.86 -19.48
C GLU A 333 3.47 -39.39 -19.91
N VAL A 334 4.65 -38.78 -20.12
CA VAL A 334 4.74 -37.45 -20.75
C VAL A 334 4.37 -37.58 -22.22
N VAL A 335 3.23 -37.01 -22.62
CA VAL A 335 2.74 -37.03 -24.01
C VAL A 335 3.30 -35.89 -24.85
N ALA A 336 3.60 -34.74 -24.23
CA ALA A 336 4.20 -33.61 -24.92
C ALA A 336 5.03 -32.70 -24.00
N ARG A 337 5.92 -31.94 -24.64
CA ARG A 337 6.63 -30.80 -24.03
C ARG A 337 6.63 -29.63 -25.01
N ALA A 338 6.40 -28.44 -24.50
CA ALA A 338 6.51 -27.20 -25.25
C ALA A 338 7.35 -26.19 -24.47
N GLY A 339 8.35 -25.61 -25.12
CA GLY A 339 9.21 -24.59 -24.50
C GLY A 339 8.60 -23.19 -24.58
N PHE A 340 8.91 -22.35 -23.61
CA PHE A 340 8.58 -20.91 -23.58
C PHE A 340 9.74 -20.10 -23.00
N ASP A 341 9.74 -18.77 -23.18
CA ASP A 341 10.79 -17.90 -22.65
C ASP A 341 10.52 -17.45 -21.20
N GLY A 342 11.42 -17.81 -20.28
CA GLY A 342 11.43 -17.35 -18.89
C GLY A 342 11.33 -18.48 -17.87
N PHE A 343 11.17 -18.13 -16.58
CA PHE A 343 10.90 -19.07 -15.50
C PHE A 343 9.41 -19.05 -15.17
N ALA A 344 8.75 -20.22 -15.26
CA ALA A 344 7.34 -20.38 -14.92
C ALA A 344 6.98 -19.74 -13.58
N SER A 345 5.94 -18.91 -13.58
CA SER A 345 5.34 -18.31 -12.40
C SER A 345 3.85 -18.62 -12.28
N GLY A 346 3.22 -19.16 -13.33
CA GLY A 346 1.82 -19.57 -13.29
C GLY A 346 1.30 -20.15 -14.59
N LEU A 347 0.18 -20.85 -14.50
CA LEU A 347 -0.51 -21.56 -15.58
C LEU A 347 -2.01 -21.37 -15.39
N TYR A 348 -2.69 -21.05 -16.49
CA TYR A 348 -4.13 -21.20 -16.65
C TYR A 348 -4.43 -22.25 -17.70
N LEU A 349 -5.53 -22.97 -17.51
CA LEU A 349 -6.10 -23.87 -18.51
C LEU A 349 -7.54 -23.42 -18.78
N MET A 350 -7.82 -23.01 -20.02
CA MET A 350 -9.13 -22.49 -20.43
C MET A 350 -9.55 -23.15 -21.73
N GLU A 351 -10.49 -24.10 -21.63
CA GLU A 351 -10.92 -24.95 -22.74
C GLU A 351 -9.74 -25.62 -23.46
N ASP A 352 -9.37 -25.12 -24.64
CA ASP A 352 -8.29 -25.63 -25.48
C ASP A 352 -7.04 -24.73 -25.45
N ARG A 353 -6.89 -23.91 -24.41
CA ARG A 353 -5.76 -22.99 -24.23
C ARG A 353 -5.04 -23.20 -22.92
N ALA A 354 -3.72 -23.37 -22.99
CA ALA A 354 -2.83 -23.27 -21.83
C ALA A 354 -2.11 -21.93 -21.87
N VAL A 355 -2.28 -21.11 -20.83
CA VAL A 355 -1.65 -19.78 -20.72
C VAL A 355 -0.59 -19.83 -19.63
N VAL A 356 0.67 -19.73 -20.03
CA VAL A 356 1.82 -19.73 -19.13
C VAL A 356 2.24 -18.28 -18.85
N LEU A 357 2.35 -17.96 -17.57
CA LEU A 357 3.02 -16.77 -17.08
C LEU A 357 4.43 -17.15 -16.66
N ALA A 358 5.43 -16.40 -17.13
CA ALA A 358 6.81 -16.61 -16.77
C ALA A 358 7.51 -15.28 -16.44
N ALA A 359 8.43 -15.33 -15.48
CA ALA A 359 9.31 -14.21 -15.16
C ALA A 359 10.65 -14.38 -15.86
N ASP A 360 11.09 -13.37 -16.60
CA ASP A 360 12.45 -13.32 -17.12
C ASP A 360 13.37 -12.57 -16.14
N HIS A 361 14.39 -13.27 -15.66
CA HIS A 361 15.51 -12.68 -14.93
C HIS A 361 16.65 -12.39 -15.90
N GLY A 362 16.39 -11.53 -16.89
CA GLY A 362 17.37 -11.12 -17.87
C GLY A 362 18.57 -10.43 -17.20
N TYR A 363 19.75 -11.04 -17.25
CA TYR A 363 21.00 -10.35 -16.93
C TYR A 363 21.27 -9.33 -18.05
N ALA A 364 20.95 -8.06 -17.84
CA ALA A 364 21.38 -7.02 -18.77
C ALA A 364 22.92 -6.99 -18.83
N GLN A 365 23.48 -6.94 -20.04
CA GLN A 365 24.92 -7.01 -20.27
C GLN A 365 25.69 -5.93 -19.49
N VAL A 366 26.84 -6.34 -18.93
CA VAL A 366 27.83 -5.44 -18.33
C VAL A 366 28.26 -4.40 -19.37
N ARG A 367 27.68 -3.19 -19.31
CA ARG A 367 28.21 -2.06 -20.08
C ARG A 367 29.49 -1.57 -19.39
N PRO A 368 30.64 -1.50 -20.09
CA PRO A 368 31.87 -1.05 -19.47
C PRO A 368 31.78 0.45 -19.15
N PHE A 369 31.74 0.79 -17.85
CA PHE A 369 31.94 2.15 -17.37
C PHE A 369 33.39 2.58 -17.60
N ALA A 370 33.59 3.74 -18.21
CA ALA A 370 34.89 4.38 -18.24
C ALA A 370 35.10 5.15 -16.91
N GLY A 371 35.75 4.50 -15.93
CA GLY A 371 36.34 5.15 -14.77
C GLY A 371 35.79 4.70 -13.41
N ASP A 372 36.39 3.63 -12.87
CA ASP A 372 36.51 3.26 -11.46
C ASP A 372 35.32 3.54 -10.50
N ALA A 373 34.27 2.72 -10.53
CA ALA A 373 33.35 2.50 -9.41
C ALA A 373 32.57 1.16 -9.55
N PHE A 374 32.07 0.66 -8.41
CA PHE A 374 31.46 -0.65 -8.16
C PHE A 374 30.44 -1.15 -9.21
N PHE A 375 30.51 -2.45 -9.53
CA PHE A 375 29.54 -3.16 -10.38
C PHE A 375 28.37 -3.69 -9.53
N ALA A 376 27.14 -3.29 -9.86
CA ALA A 376 25.93 -4.02 -9.50
C ALA A 376 25.23 -4.41 -10.83
N PRO A 377 24.82 -5.68 -11.01
CA PRO A 377 24.01 -6.05 -12.17
C PRO A 377 22.69 -5.29 -12.15
N THR A 378 22.33 -4.65 -13.26
CA THR A 378 20.97 -4.13 -13.48
C THR A 378 20.11 -5.29 -13.99
N PHE A 379 19.10 -5.68 -13.21
CA PHE A 379 18.08 -6.62 -13.64
C PHE A 379 17.01 -5.83 -14.39
N GLU A 380 16.69 -6.24 -15.62
CA GLU A 380 15.51 -5.76 -16.35
C GLU A 380 14.44 -6.85 -16.23
N PRO A 381 13.59 -6.82 -15.18
CA PRO A 381 12.54 -7.81 -15.04
C PRO A 381 11.54 -7.67 -16.17
N ALA A 382 11.08 -8.79 -16.71
CA ALA A 382 9.96 -8.85 -17.63
C ALA A 382 9.04 -10.02 -17.29
N VAL A 383 7.78 -9.90 -17.66
CA VAL A 383 6.78 -10.96 -17.59
C VAL A 383 6.49 -11.42 -19.01
N THR A 384 6.64 -12.72 -19.27
CA THR A 384 6.23 -13.36 -20.52
C THR A 384 4.89 -14.04 -20.30
N VAL A 385 3.94 -13.80 -21.21
CA VAL A 385 2.66 -14.49 -21.28
C VAL A 385 2.63 -15.30 -22.57
N THR A 386 2.73 -16.62 -22.45
CA THR A 386 2.77 -17.54 -23.58
C THR A 386 1.45 -18.31 -23.64
N VAL A 387 0.79 -18.25 -24.79
CA VAL A 387 -0.48 -18.95 -25.04
C VAL A 387 -0.20 -20.14 -25.97
N PHE A 388 -0.54 -21.33 -25.51
CA PHE A 388 -0.50 -22.56 -26.28
C PHE A 388 -1.92 -22.99 -26.67
N ASP A 389 -2.11 -23.39 -27.93
CA ASP A 389 -3.25 -24.20 -28.36
C ASP A 389 -2.98 -25.65 -27.95
N VAL A 390 -3.84 -26.18 -27.08
CA VAL A 390 -3.76 -27.55 -26.54
C VAL A 390 -4.99 -28.38 -26.95
N SER A 391 -5.69 -27.98 -28.02
CA SER A 391 -6.79 -28.79 -28.59
C SER A 391 -6.34 -30.20 -29.02
N ASP A 392 -5.04 -30.36 -29.33
CA ASP A 392 -4.34 -31.64 -29.39
C ASP A 392 -3.23 -31.66 -28.33
N PRO A 393 -3.47 -32.27 -27.15
CA PRO A 393 -2.49 -32.32 -26.05
C PRO A 393 -1.18 -33.03 -26.42
N THR A 394 -1.15 -33.81 -27.49
CA THR A 394 0.07 -34.51 -27.97
C THR A 394 0.95 -33.63 -28.85
N ALA A 395 0.44 -32.47 -29.28
CA ALA A 395 1.14 -31.53 -30.15
C ALA A 395 0.76 -30.07 -29.81
N PRO A 396 1.04 -29.60 -28.57
CA PRO A 396 0.78 -28.22 -28.17
C PRO A 396 1.50 -27.24 -29.09
N ASP A 397 0.78 -26.24 -29.60
CA ASP A 397 1.32 -25.23 -30.51
C ASP A 397 1.33 -23.86 -29.84
N MET A 398 2.48 -23.19 -29.81
CA MET A 398 2.56 -21.82 -29.27
C MET A 398 1.91 -20.87 -30.26
N VAL A 399 0.79 -20.25 -29.91
CA VAL A 399 0.06 -19.32 -30.80
C VAL A 399 0.48 -17.87 -30.59
N ARG A 400 0.87 -17.50 -29.37
CA ARG A 400 1.27 -16.15 -29.01
C ARG A 400 2.23 -16.15 -27.84
N GLU A 401 3.16 -15.21 -27.89
CA GLU A 401 4.01 -14.85 -26.76
C GLU A 401 4.03 -13.32 -26.60
N THR A 402 3.69 -12.83 -25.42
CA THR A 402 3.74 -11.40 -25.10
C THR A 402 4.70 -11.17 -23.94
N ARG A 403 5.81 -10.49 -24.22
CA ARG A 403 6.76 -10.02 -23.21
C ARG A 403 6.38 -8.61 -22.77
N VAL A 404 6.25 -8.40 -21.47
CA VAL A 404 5.85 -7.15 -20.82
C VAL A 404 6.97 -6.71 -19.88
N ASP A 405 7.42 -5.46 -19.97
CA ASP A 405 8.41 -4.92 -19.04
C ASP A 405 7.81 -4.83 -17.62
N GLY A 406 8.60 -5.25 -16.62
CA GLY A 406 8.26 -5.18 -15.20
C GLY A 406 8.21 -6.53 -14.49
N SER A 407 7.85 -6.49 -13.20
CA SER A 407 7.72 -7.68 -12.35
C SER A 407 6.26 -8.04 -12.14
N LEU A 408 5.91 -9.31 -12.31
CA LEU A 408 4.57 -9.82 -11.98
C LEU A 408 4.33 -9.69 -10.47
N THR A 409 3.20 -9.12 -10.08
CA THR A 409 2.74 -9.04 -8.69
C THR A 409 1.67 -10.08 -8.43
N THR A 410 0.67 -10.15 -9.30
CA THR A 410 -0.39 -11.17 -9.27
C THR A 410 -1.02 -11.30 -10.65
N SER A 411 -1.86 -12.29 -10.86
CA SER A 411 -2.67 -12.45 -12.07
C SER A 411 -3.97 -13.16 -11.80
N ARG A 412 -5.03 -12.81 -12.52
CA ARG A 412 -6.35 -13.44 -12.37
C ARG A 412 -6.94 -13.77 -13.73
N ALA A 413 -7.69 -14.85 -13.80
CA ALA A 413 -8.47 -15.20 -14.97
C ALA A 413 -9.96 -15.09 -14.65
N ALA A 414 -10.68 -14.29 -15.42
CA ALA A 414 -12.11 -14.10 -15.26
C ALA A 414 -12.75 -13.73 -16.60
N ASP A 415 -13.98 -14.17 -16.83
CA ASP A 415 -14.74 -13.88 -18.06
C ASP A 415 -13.98 -14.18 -19.37
N GLY A 416 -13.16 -15.25 -19.40
CA GLY A 416 -12.36 -15.63 -20.57
C GLY A 416 -11.14 -14.73 -20.85
N HIS A 417 -10.75 -13.89 -19.90
CA HIS A 417 -9.58 -13.01 -20.00
C HIS A 417 -8.58 -13.30 -18.89
N VAL A 418 -7.31 -12.98 -19.13
CA VAL A 418 -6.27 -12.97 -18.09
C VAL A 418 -5.87 -11.53 -17.78
N TYR A 419 -5.87 -11.15 -16.52
CA TYR A 419 -5.46 -9.84 -16.02
C TYR A 419 -4.17 -10.02 -15.22
N ALA A 420 -3.04 -9.58 -15.76
CA ALA A 420 -1.77 -9.58 -15.04
C ALA A 420 -1.50 -8.20 -14.43
N VAL A 421 -1.13 -8.18 -13.15
CA VAL A 421 -0.71 -6.96 -12.46
C VAL A 421 0.82 -6.91 -12.47
N VAL A 422 1.37 -5.93 -13.19
CA VAL A 422 2.81 -5.79 -13.41
C VAL A 422 3.31 -4.49 -12.78
N SER A 423 4.32 -4.59 -11.93
CA SER A 423 4.97 -3.44 -11.30
C SER A 423 6.23 -3.05 -12.06
N ASN A 424 6.31 -1.77 -12.41
CA ASN A 424 7.42 -1.16 -13.12
C ASN A 424 8.05 -0.05 -12.28
N PRO A 425 9.39 0.05 -12.24
CA PRO A 425 10.03 1.24 -11.72
C PRO A 425 9.70 2.43 -12.63
N PHE A 426 9.12 3.46 -12.03
CA PHE A 426 8.74 4.71 -12.68
C PHE A 426 9.71 5.81 -12.28
N GLN A 427 10.57 6.22 -13.21
CA GLN A 427 11.53 7.30 -12.96
C GLN A 427 11.01 8.63 -13.44
N LEU A 428 10.89 9.58 -12.51
CA LEU A 428 10.63 10.98 -12.84
C LEU A 428 11.80 11.57 -13.59
N ILE A 429 11.52 12.18 -14.74
CA ILE A 429 12.53 12.84 -15.56
C ILE A 429 12.83 14.20 -14.94
N GLN A 430 13.87 14.26 -14.12
CA GLN A 430 14.18 15.47 -13.36
C GLN A 430 14.77 16.60 -14.23
N PRO A 431 14.64 17.86 -13.79
CA PRO A 431 15.38 18.96 -14.38
C PRO A 431 16.85 18.96 -13.99
N VAL A 432 17.72 19.51 -14.85
CA VAL A 432 19.16 19.61 -14.55
C VAL A 432 19.46 20.90 -13.77
N ILE A 433 19.59 20.81 -12.45
CA ILE A 433 19.60 21.98 -11.54
C ILE A 433 21.01 22.37 -11.04
N ASP A 434 21.96 21.44 -10.97
CA ASP A 434 23.38 21.78 -10.78
C ASP A 434 24.29 20.69 -11.34
N GLY A 435 25.37 21.10 -12.01
CA GLY A 435 26.35 20.22 -12.61
C GLY A 435 27.25 19.61 -11.53
N GLY A 436 26.71 18.64 -10.79
CA GLY A 436 27.45 17.86 -9.80
C GLY A 436 28.79 17.35 -10.36
N PRO A 437 29.70 16.79 -9.53
CA PRO A 437 31.08 16.51 -9.93
C PRO A 437 31.23 15.60 -11.18
N VAL A 438 30.16 14.93 -11.60
CA VAL A 438 30.04 14.08 -12.78
C VAL A 438 29.38 14.77 -13.99
N LEU A 439 28.43 15.70 -13.80
CA LEU A 439 27.69 16.39 -14.86
C LEU A 439 28.36 17.72 -15.23
N ARG A 440 29.22 17.71 -16.24
CA ARG A 440 29.85 18.92 -16.79
C ARG A 440 28.89 19.71 -17.71
N GLY A 441 27.78 20.21 -17.18
CA GLY A 441 26.79 21.02 -17.91
C GLY A 441 26.40 22.28 -17.14
N ALA A 442 25.98 23.33 -17.85
CA ALA A 442 25.25 24.44 -17.24
C ALA A 442 23.85 23.93 -16.83
N PRO A 443 23.25 24.44 -15.73
CA PRO A 443 21.88 24.11 -15.37
C PRO A 443 20.94 24.46 -16.53
N GLU A 444 19.96 23.58 -16.76
CA GLU A 444 18.90 23.75 -17.74
C GLU A 444 18.02 24.95 -17.34
N THR A 445 17.38 25.64 -18.26
CA THR A 445 16.31 26.60 -17.93
C THR A 445 14.95 25.89 -17.96
N PRO A 446 13.91 26.39 -17.26
CA PRO A 446 12.56 25.84 -17.36
C PRO A 446 12.07 25.61 -18.80
N ALA A 447 12.39 26.53 -19.71
CA ALA A 447 12.04 26.41 -21.13
C ALA A 447 12.85 25.34 -21.88
N GLU A 448 14.11 25.11 -21.50
CA GLU A 448 14.93 24.04 -22.07
C GLU A 448 14.44 22.67 -21.55
N TYR A 449 14.03 22.58 -20.28
CA TYR A 449 13.42 21.39 -19.69
C TYR A 449 12.13 21.00 -20.41
N GLU A 450 11.20 21.95 -20.55
CA GLU A 450 9.95 21.75 -21.29
C GLU A 450 10.22 21.26 -22.72
N GLN A 451 11.14 21.91 -23.44
CA GLN A 451 11.52 21.50 -24.79
C GLN A 451 12.10 20.08 -24.86
N ARG A 452 12.85 19.65 -23.84
CA ARG A 452 13.43 18.31 -23.77
C ARG A 452 12.37 17.24 -23.56
N ILE A 453 11.40 17.48 -22.66
CA ILE A 453 10.29 16.55 -22.43
C ILE A 453 9.36 16.50 -23.66
N ASP A 454 9.13 17.63 -24.32
CA ASP A 454 8.36 17.69 -25.56
C ASP A 454 9.01 16.90 -26.71
N ALA A 455 10.33 16.91 -26.80
CA ALA A 455 11.08 16.17 -27.82
C ALA A 455 11.33 14.70 -27.45
N LEU A 456 10.89 14.26 -26.26
CA LEU A 456 11.17 12.93 -25.76
C LEU A 456 10.31 11.88 -26.46
N ASP A 457 10.99 10.84 -26.95
CA ASP A 457 10.35 9.60 -27.39
C ASP A 457 9.93 8.80 -26.15
N LEU A 458 8.65 8.87 -25.80
CA LEU A 458 8.13 8.25 -24.58
C LEU A 458 8.21 6.72 -24.63
N ASP A 459 8.10 6.12 -25.81
CA ASP A 459 8.24 4.67 -26.00
C ASP A 459 9.67 4.19 -25.71
N ALA A 460 10.67 5.07 -25.77
CA ALA A 460 12.06 4.73 -25.47
C ALA A 460 12.41 4.81 -23.97
N VAL A 461 11.54 5.42 -23.15
CA VAL A 461 11.83 5.68 -21.73
C VAL A 461 10.77 5.13 -20.77
N LEU A 462 9.60 4.76 -21.28
CA LEU A 462 8.52 4.17 -20.50
C LEU A 462 8.44 2.66 -20.76
N PRO A 463 7.89 1.88 -19.83
CA PRO A 463 7.73 0.43 -19.99
C PRO A 463 6.98 0.07 -21.27
N THR A 464 7.48 -0.96 -21.96
CA THR A 464 6.95 -1.46 -23.22
C THR A 464 6.48 -2.90 -23.11
N TYR A 465 5.84 -3.37 -24.17
CA TYR A 465 5.59 -4.79 -24.39
C TYR A 465 5.94 -5.15 -25.83
N THR A 466 6.25 -6.42 -26.06
CA THR A 466 6.45 -7.00 -27.38
C THR A 466 5.62 -8.27 -27.49
N THR A 467 4.73 -8.32 -28.49
CA THR A 467 3.94 -9.50 -28.82
C THR A 467 4.44 -10.13 -30.11
N THR A 468 4.68 -11.45 -30.06
CA THR A 468 4.99 -12.29 -31.22
C THR A 468 3.85 -13.29 -31.42
N THR A 469 3.30 -13.34 -32.64
CA THR A 469 2.31 -14.35 -33.04
C THR A 469 2.92 -15.33 -34.03
N THR A 470 2.51 -16.59 -33.97
CA THR A 470 2.94 -17.65 -34.88
C THR A 470 1.89 -17.91 -35.98
N GLY A 471 2.24 -18.63 -37.05
CA GLY A 471 1.34 -18.94 -38.18
C GLY A 471 1.59 -18.13 -39.46
N ASP A 472 0.70 -18.28 -40.45
CA ASP A 472 0.87 -17.75 -41.82
C ASP A 472 0.82 -16.21 -41.90
N GLU A 473 0.18 -15.53 -40.93
CA GLU A 473 0.15 -14.06 -40.79
C GLU A 473 1.03 -13.57 -39.61
N GLY A 474 1.88 -14.44 -39.05
CA GLY A 474 2.68 -14.16 -37.85
C GLY A 474 3.62 -12.95 -37.98
N GLY A 475 3.79 -12.24 -36.86
CA GLY A 475 4.64 -11.04 -36.78
C GLY A 475 4.94 -10.62 -35.36
N THR A 476 5.87 -9.68 -35.22
CA THR A 476 6.22 -9.05 -33.93
C THR A 476 5.71 -7.62 -33.90
N THR A 477 5.00 -7.26 -32.84
CA THR A 477 4.52 -5.90 -32.56
C THR A 477 5.07 -5.43 -31.23
N THR A 478 5.42 -4.16 -31.13
CA THR A 478 5.90 -3.53 -29.89
C THR A 478 5.02 -2.32 -29.61
N GLY A 479 4.63 -2.13 -28.35
CA GLY A 479 3.85 -0.99 -27.90
C GLY A 479 4.27 -0.54 -26.50
N SER A 480 3.79 0.63 -26.09
CA SER A 480 4.02 1.17 -24.75
C SER A 480 2.90 0.73 -23.79
N LEU A 481 3.26 0.37 -22.56
CA LEU A 481 2.28 0.03 -21.50
C LEU A 481 1.50 1.25 -21.01
N VAL A 482 1.98 2.45 -21.32
CA VAL A 482 1.43 3.74 -20.86
C VAL A 482 0.98 4.63 -22.02
N ALA A 483 0.93 4.10 -23.24
CA ALA A 483 0.25 4.76 -24.34
C ALA A 483 -1.26 4.78 -24.01
N ALA A 484 -1.74 5.93 -23.54
CA ALA A 484 -3.07 6.08 -22.95
C ALA A 484 -4.21 5.62 -23.89
N PRO A 485 -5.21 4.94 -23.30
CA PRO A 485 -6.38 5.67 -22.80
C PRO A 485 -6.55 5.73 -21.27
N ASN A 486 -5.84 4.90 -20.49
CA ASN A 486 -6.10 4.71 -19.05
C ASN A 486 -4.83 4.82 -18.18
N VAL A 487 -4.18 6.00 -18.15
CA VAL A 487 -3.08 6.26 -17.20
C VAL A 487 -3.59 7.15 -16.07
N TYR A 488 -3.50 6.66 -14.84
CA TYR A 488 -3.96 7.31 -13.62
C TYR A 488 -2.74 7.82 -12.85
N VAL A 489 -2.65 9.15 -12.68
CA VAL A 489 -1.51 9.80 -12.05
C VAL A 489 -1.94 10.58 -10.81
N PRO A 490 -1.17 10.56 -9.71
CA PRO A 490 -1.41 11.45 -8.59
C PRO A 490 -1.05 12.88 -8.97
N ARG A 491 -1.46 13.85 -8.14
CA ARG A 491 -0.98 15.23 -8.29
C ARG A 491 0.53 15.30 -8.07
N ILE A 492 1.01 14.68 -7.00
CA ILE A 492 2.44 14.57 -6.67
C ILE A 492 2.71 13.10 -6.35
N PRO A 493 3.58 12.41 -7.11
CA PRO A 493 3.89 11.01 -6.83
C PRO A 493 4.76 10.89 -5.58
N ALA A 494 4.25 10.18 -4.58
CA ALA A 494 5.00 9.85 -3.37
C ALA A 494 6.09 8.78 -3.63
N TYR A 495 5.99 8.02 -4.72
CA TYR A 495 6.83 6.84 -4.98
C TYR A 495 7.29 6.73 -6.44
N ARG A 496 8.32 5.89 -6.66
CA ARG A 496 9.00 5.68 -7.96
C ARG A 496 8.57 4.40 -8.68
N ASN A 497 7.32 3.98 -8.50
CA ASN A 497 6.78 2.78 -9.14
C ASN A 497 5.51 3.13 -9.92
N MET A 498 5.18 2.29 -10.88
CA MET A 498 3.94 2.30 -11.63
C MET A 498 3.44 0.87 -11.73
N THR A 499 2.21 0.65 -11.29
CA THR A 499 1.52 -0.64 -11.38
C THR A 499 0.61 -0.61 -12.59
N THR A 500 0.69 -1.62 -13.44
CA THR A 500 -0.13 -1.74 -14.65
C THR A 500 -0.94 -3.03 -14.61
N ILE A 501 -2.25 -2.92 -14.76
CA ILE A 501 -3.12 -4.05 -15.08
C ILE A 501 -3.05 -4.24 -16.58
N VAL A 502 -2.60 -5.42 -17.03
CA VAL A 502 -2.54 -5.81 -18.43
C VAL A 502 -3.60 -6.88 -18.66
N ALA A 503 -4.63 -6.56 -19.45
CA ALA A 503 -5.67 -7.52 -19.82
C ALA A 503 -5.32 -8.18 -21.15
N PHE A 504 -5.35 -9.51 -21.16
CA PHE A 504 -5.08 -10.34 -22.32
C PHE A 504 -6.38 -11.02 -22.76
N ASP A 505 -6.76 -10.80 -24.02
CA ASP A 505 -7.77 -11.63 -24.68
C ASP A 505 -7.11 -12.91 -25.15
N ILE A 506 -7.65 -14.03 -24.68
CA ILE A 506 -7.19 -15.39 -24.92
C ILE A 506 -8.27 -16.25 -25.61
N THR A 507 -9.44 -15.66 -25.92
CA THR A 507 -10.59 -16.35 -26.53
C THR A 507 -10.53 -16.37 -28.06
N GLY A 508 -9.69 -15.52 -28.66
CA GLY A 508 -9.54 -15.40 -30.11
C GLY A 508 -8.59 -16.42 -30.74
N PRO A 509 -8.79 -16.78 -32.04
CA PRO A 509 -7.87 -17.65 -32.78
C PRO A 509 -6.51 -17.00 -33.06
N GLU A 510 -6.47 -15.66 -33.06
CA GLU A 510 -5.24 -14.87 -33.01
C GLU A 510 -5.39 -13.92 -31.81
N PRO A 511 -4.80 -14.23 -30.65
CA PRO A 511 -4.93 -13.36 -29.50
C PRO A 511 -4.21 -12.05 -29.85
N GLY A 512 -4.98 -10.98 -30.06
CA GLY A 512 -4.48 -9.78 -30.75
C GLY A 512 -4.84 -8.45 -30.09
N ALA A 513 -5.79 -8.44 -29.15
CA ALA A 513 -6.09 -7.27 -28.35
C ALA A 513 -5.52 -7.44 -26.93
N MET A 514 -4.80 -6.43 -26.48
CA MET A 514 -4.50 -6.22 -25.07
C MET A 514 -4.88 -4.80 -24.72
N SER A 515 -5.29 -4.59 -23.48
CA SER A 515 -5.46 -3.26 -22.92
C SER A 515 -4.55 -3.10 -21.72
N THR A 516 -4.26 -1.85 -21.38
CA THR A 516 -3.49 -1.53 -20.19
C THR A 516 -4.18 -0.43 -19.41
N SER A 517 -4.15 -0.58 -18.10
CA SER A 517 -4.55 0.45 -17.15
C SER A 517 -3.46 0.61 -16.12
N SER A 518 -2.81 1.78 -16.14
CA SER A 518 -1.62 2.05 -15.34
C SER A 518 -1.93 3.06 -14.24
N VAL A 519 -1.45 2.77 -13.03
CA VAL A 519 -1.48 3.67 -11.88
C VAL A 519 -0.04 4.01 -11.50
N VAL A 520 0.28 5.30 -11.44
CA VAL A 520 1.57 5.75 -10.90
C VAL A 520 1.49 5.76 -9.37
N GLY A 521 2.23 4.86 -8.72
CA GLY A 521 2.17 4.61 -7.27
C GLY A 521 2.74 3.23 -6.91
N ILE A 522 2.78 2.92 -5.61
CA ILE A 522 3.05 1.54 -5.17
C ILE A 522 1.71 0.80 -5.14
N ALA A 523 1.66 -0.42 -5.68
CA ALA A 523 0.68 -1.40 -5.25
C ALA A 523 1.46 -2.51 -4.53
N SER A 524 1.13 -2.74 -3.27
CA SER A 524 1.76 -3.76 -2.43
C SER A 524 1.06 -5.10 -2.60
N GLU A 525 -0.26 -5.05 -2.80
CA GLU A 525 -1.15 -6.22 -2.87
C GLU A 525 -2.24 -5.98 -3.91
N ALA A 526 -2.83 -7.08 -4.38
CA ALA A 526 -3.97 -7.04 -5.27
C ALA A 526 -4.94 -8.17 -4.95
N PHE A 527 -6.23 -7.86 -4.98
CA PHE A 527 -7.36 -8.77 -4.76
C PHE A 527 -8.30 -8.66 -5.97
N ALA A 528 -8.98 -9.73 -6.36
CA ALA A 528 -9.98 -9.67 -7.42
C ALA A 528 -11.30 -10.31 -6.99
N SER A 529 -12.39 -9.64 -7.34
CA SER A 529 -13.74 -10.16 -7.30
C SER A 529 -14.22 -10.54 -8.71
N THR A 530 -15.45 -11.03 -8.84
CA THR A 530 -16.04 -11.47 -10.12
C THR A 530 -16.17 -10.34 -11.16
N GLY A 531 -16.04 -9.07 -10.76
CA GLY A 531 -16.12 -7.93 -11.69
C GLY A 531 -15.10 -6.82 -11.43
N SER A 532 -14.26 -6.94 -10.40
CA SER A 532 -13.32 -5.89 -10.01
C SER A 532 -11.94 -6.42 -9.65
N ILE A 533 -10.91 -5.60 -9.86
CA ILE A 533 -9.55 -5.76 -9.34
C ILE A 533 -9.28 -4.61 -8.37
N TYR A 534 -8.93 -4.95 -7.13
CA TYR A 534 -8.54 -4.01 -6.10
C TYR A 534 -7.03 -4.00 -5.99
N LEU A 535 -6.41 -2.83 -6.18
CA LEU A 535 -5.00 -2.61 -5.90
C LEU A 535 -4.87 -1.92 -4.55
N VAL A 536 -4.07 -2.50 -3.65
CA VAL A 536 -3.89 -1.99 -2.28
C VAL A 536 -2.45 -1.52 -2.10
N ASN A 537 -2.28 -0.28 -1.65
CA ASN A 537 -1.01 0.31 -1.28
C ASN A 537 -0.92 0.43 0.25
N SER A 538 -0.36 -0.60 0.87
CA SER A 538 -0.09 -0.66 2.30
C SER A 538 1.21 0.09 2.61
N ILE A 539 1.10 1.24 3.28
CA ILE A 539 2.23 2.09 3.64
C ILE A 539 2.72 1.69 5.03
N TRP A 540 3.71 0.80 5.06
CA TRP A 540 4.36 0.33 6.30
C TRP A 540 5.23 1.41 6.97
N TRP A 541 5.65 2.43 6.20
CA TRP A 541 6.48 3.55 6.63
C TRP A 541 6.16 4.80 5.80
N SER A 542 5.68 5.85 6.45
CA SER A 542 5.51 7.19 5.88
C SER A 542 6.55 8.15 6.48
N PRO A 543 7.27 8.96 5.67
CA PRO A 543 8.08 10.07 6.17
C PRO A 543 7.21 11.14 6.86
N ASP A 544 5.96 11.27 6.43
CA ASP A 544 4.94 12.14 7.02
C ASP A 544 4.29 11.39 8.19
N ARG A 545 4.92 11.49 9.38
CA ARG A 545 4.47 10.86 10.64
C ARG A 545 3.09 11.32 11.15
N ALA A 546 2.35 12.12 10.39
CA ALA A 546 1.09 12.74 10.83
C ALA A 546 -0.14 11.84 10.65
N GLY A 547 -0.14 10.86 9.72
CA GLY A 547 -1.33 10.04 9.39
C GLY A 547 -1.38 8.61 9.95
N GLY A 548 -0.33 8.13 10.62
CA GLY A 548 -0.19 6.70 10.99
C GLY A 548 -0.06 5.76 9.77
N GLN A 549 0.03 4.45 10.00
CA GLN A 549 0.01 3.47 8.91
C GLN A 549 -1.38 3.37 8.28
N GLN A 550 -1.44 3.23 6.95
CA GLN A 550 -2.68 3.22 6.17
C GLN A 550 -2.56 2.29 4.95
N SER A 551 -3.71 1.81 4.48
CA SER A 551 -3.87 1.06 3.23
C SER A 551 -4.77 1.85 2.30
N LYS A 552 -4.21 2.33 1.18
CA LYS A 552 -4.97 2.98 0.10
C LYS A 552 -5.48 1.91 -0.86
N ILE A 553 -6.72 2.03 -1.29
CA ILE A 553 -7.41 1.02 -2.10
C ILE A 553 -7.87 1.69 -3.38
N HIS A 554 -7.59 1.04 -4.51
CA HIS A 554 -8.01 1.46 -5.84
C HIS A 554 -8.83 0.34 -6.49
N LYS A 555 -10.11 0.57 -6.71
CA LYS A 555 -11.04 -0.38 -7.34
C LYS A 555 -11.07 -0.15 -8.85
N PHE A 556 -10.73 -1.18 -9.60
CA PHE A 556 -10.82 -1.23 -11.05
C PHE A 556 -11.92 -2.19 -11.45
N ASP A 557 -12.94 -1.72 -12.16
CA ASP A 557 -13.92 -2.62 -12.76
C ASP A 557 -13.40 -3.07 -14.13
N TYR A 558 -13.77 -4.29 -14.52
CA TYR A 558 -13.45 -4.81 -15.85
C TYR A 558 -14.70 -5.27 -16.61
N ASP A 559 -14.81 -4.83 -17.88
CA ASP A 559 -15.79 -5.31 -18.88
C ASP A 559 -15.01 -5.84 -20.09
N GLY A 560 -14.72 -7.14 -20.07
CA GLY A 560 -13.78 -7.79 -20.98
C GLY A 560 -12.39 -7.15 -20.91
N LEU A 561 -11.95 -6.49 -21.99
CA LEU A 561 -10.65 -5.82 -22.01
C LEU A 561 -10.68 -4.39 -21.45
N ASP A 562 -11.82 -3.73 -21.25
CA ASP A 562 -11.78 -2.37 -20.69
C ASP A 562 -11.67 -2.44 -19.16
N VAL A 563 -10.57 -1.94 -18.60
CA VAL A 563 -10.30 -1.94 -17.16
C VAL A 563 -10.21 -0.49 -16.71
N THR A 564 -11.12 0.00 -15.88
CA THR A 564 -11.15 1.42 -15.49
C THR A 564 -11.17 1.59 -13.99
N LEU A 565 -10.43 2.59 -13.48
CA LEU A 565 -10.53 3.00 -12.08
C LEU A 565 -11.93 3.58 -11.84
N GLU A 566 -12.70 2.93 -10.99
CA GLU A 566 -14.05 3.36 -10.63
C GLU A 566 -14.08 4.08 -9.29
N ALA A 567 -13.33 3.61 -8.29
CA ALA A 567 -13.35 4.23 -6.97
C ALA A 567 -12.00 4.10 -6.22
N THR A 568 -11.78 5.02 -5.28
CA THR A 568 -10.64 4.97 -4.36
C THR A 568 -11.06 5.15 -2.91
N GLY A 569 -10.38 4.50 -1.98
CA GLY A 569 -10.59 4.70 -0.55
C GLY A 569 -9.33 4.48 0.27
N THR A 570 -9.41 4.76 1.56
CA THR A 570 -8.30 4.56 2.49
C THR A 570 -8.82 3.98 3.80
N VAL A 571 -8.10 3.01 4.36
CA VAL A 571 -8.35 2.48 5.70
C VAL A 571 -7.10 2.58 6.58
N PRO A 572 -7.24 2.81 7.90
CA PRO A 572 -6.12 2.72 8.83
C PRO A 572 -5.50 1.32 8.91
N GLY A 573 -4.18 1.25 9.14
CA GLY A 573 -3.39 0.01 9.24
C GLY A 573 -2.97 -0.57 7.88
N THR A 574 -2.21 -1.67 7.93
CA THR A 574 -1.72 -2.42 6.76
C THR A 574 -2.45 -3.75 6.63
N THR A 575 -2.87 -4.12 5.42
CA THR A 575 -3.36 -5.47 5.12
C THR A 575 -2.25 -6.53 5.29
N LEU A 576 -2.64 -7.79 5.54
CA LEU A 576 -1.68 -8.90 5.68
C LEU A 576 -1.29 -9.47 4.30
N ASN A 577 -2.31 -9.75 3.48
CA ASN A 577 -2.25 -10.33 2.15
C ASN A 577 -3.67 -10.28 1.55
N GLN A 578 -3.88 -10.91 0.40
CA GLN A 578 -5.17 -10.83 -0.29
C GLN A 578 -6.41 -11.37 0.48
N PHE A 579 -6.25 -12.20 1.51
CA PHE A 579 -7.38 -12.62 2.37
C PHE A 579 -7.86 -11.56 3.33
N SER A 580 -7.05 -10.53 3.48
CA SER A 580 -7.48 -9.35 4.21
C SER A 580 -8.55 -8.59 3.44
N LEU A 581 -8.86 -8.98 2.20
CA LEU A 581 -9.90 -8.40 1.36
C LEU A 581 -10.96 -9.44 0.98
N ASP A 582 -12.09 -8.94 0.49
CA ASP A 582 -13.45 -9.48 0.61
C ASP A 582 -14.40 -8.57 -0.17
N GLU A 583 -14.98 -8.95 -1.31
CA GLU A 583 -16.19 -8.30 -1.83
C GLU A 583 -17.42 -9.21 -1.70
N HIS A 584 -18.43 -8.75 -0.96
CA HIS A 584 -19.69 -9.48 -0.77
C HIS A 584 -20.88 -8.52 -0.82
N ASP A 585 -21.88 -8.85 -1.64
CA ASP A 585 -23.08 -8.04 -1.86
C ASP A 585 -22.79 -6.56 -2.19
N GLY A 586 -21.68 -6.30 -2.91
CA GLY A 586 -21.22 -4.97 -3.32
C GLY A 586 -20.48 -4.17 -2.23
N LEU A 587 -20.25 -4.78 -1.07
CA LEU A 587 -19.48 -4.19 0.02
C LEU A 587 -18.06 -4.77 0.04
N LEU A 588 -17.07 -3.88 0.14
CA LEU A 588 -15.67 -4.27 0.32
C LEU A 588 -15.36 -4.42 1.81
N ARG A 589 -14.72 -5.51 2.20
CA ARG A 589 -14.34 -5.85 3.57
C ARG A 589 -12.83 -5.88 3.65
N VAL A 590 -12.26 -5.18 4.63
CA VAL A 590 -10.81 -5.02 4.74
C VAL A 590 -10.33 -5.23 6.17
N ALA A 591 -9.44 -6.19 6.38
CA ALA A 591 -8.78 -6.43 7.65
C ALA A 591 -7.36 -5.83 7.66
N THR A 592 -6.99 -5.12 8.73
CA THR A 592 -5.67 -4.49 8.82
C THR A 592 -5.05 -4.63 10.20
N THR A 593 -3.72 -4.52 10.26
CA THR A 593 -2.96 -4.33 11.51
C THR A 593 -2.23 -2.99 11.47
N ASN A 594 -2.35 -2.18 12.52
CA ASN A 594 -1.52 -1.01 12.78
C ASN A 594 -0.33 -1.39 13.67
N TRP A 595 0.88 -0.93 13.36
CA TRP A 595 2.14 -1.29 14.02
C TRP A 595 2.67 -0.20 14.95
N ASP A 596 2.06 0.99 14.99
CA ASP A 596 2.56 2.10 15.81
C ASP A 596 2.30 1.90 17.31
N GLY A 597 3.37 1.68 18.07
CA GLY A 597 3.37 1.61 19.54
C GLY A 597 2.87 0.28 20.11
N ASP A 598 1.57 0.01 19.95
CA ASP A 598 0.90 -1.24 20.30
C ASP A 598 0.11 -1.72 19.08
N PHE A 599 0.24 -2.99 18.67
CA PHE A 599 -0.51 -3.49 17.52
C PHE A 599 -2.02 -3.29 17.70
N GLU A 600 -2.70 -2.76 16.69
CA GLU A 600 -4.17 -2.64 16.68
C GLU A 600 -4.73 -3.28 15.41
N ASN A 601 -5.55 -4.32 15.56
CA ASN A 601 -6.17 -5.02 14.44
C ASN A 601 -7.58 -4.51 14.21
N ASN A 602 -7.95 -4.33 12.94
CA ASN A 602 -9.21 -3.72 12.55
C ASN A 602 -9.87 -4.52 11.42
N VAL A 603 -11.19 -4.44 11.33
CA VAL A 603 -11.98 -4.89 10.19
C VAL A 603 -12.91 -3.75 9.78
N PHE A 604 -12.83 -3.36 8.51
CA PHE A 604 -13.63 -2.29 7.92
C PHE A 604 -14.59 -2.87 6.90
N VAL A 605 -15.76 -2.25 6.77
CA VAL A 605 -16.72 -2.48 5.70
C VAL A 605 -16.87 -1.16 4.95
N LEU A 606 -16.68 -1.22 3.63
CA LEU A 606 -16.72 -0.07 2.75
C LEU A 606 -17.84 -0.24 1.72
N GLU A 607 -18.56 0.85 1.48
CA GLU A 607 -19.52 0.98 0.39
C GLU A 607 -18.95 1.96 -0.64
N GLN A 608 -19.21 1.70 -1.92
CA GLN A 608 -18.86 2.65 -2.97
C GLN A 608 -19.96 3.72 -3.09
N ASP A 609 -19.59 4.99 -2.91
CA ASP A 609 -20.42 6.15 -3.29
C ASP A 609 -19.71 6.93 -4.40
N ASP A 610 -20.31 6.93 -5.60
CA ASP A 610 -19.71 7.42 -6.84
C ASP A 610 -18.27 6.89 -7.05
N ASP A 611 -17.25 7.74 -6.90
CA ASP A 611 -15.83 7.43 -7.09
C ASP A 611 -15.02 7.31 -5.79
N GLU A 612 -15.70 7.22 -4.64
CA GLU A 612 -15.10 7.01 -3.33
C GLU A 612 -15.54 5.67 -2.71
N LEU A 613 -14.62 4.99 -2.03
CA LEU A 613 -14.93 3.85 -1.17
C LEU A 613 -14.98 4.37 0.28
N GLU A 614 -16.19 4.53 0.81
CA GLU A 614 -16.42 5.10 2.14
C GLU A 614 -16.55 4.00 3.19
N ILE A 615 -15.94 4.21 4.36
CA ILE A 615 -16.12 3.30 5.51
C ILE A 615 -17.54 3.48 6.06
N VAL A 616 -18.40 2.48 5.85
CA VAL A 616 -19.75 2.44 6.41
C VAL A 616 -19.79 1.79 7.79
N GLY A 617 -18.85 0.89 8.09
CA GLY A 617 -18.71 0.28 9.41
C GLY A 617 -17.29 -0.16 9.73
N SER A 618 -16.99 -0.26 11.02
CA SER A 618 -15.65 -0.63 11.49
C SER A 618 -15.68 -1.35 12.83
N LEU A 619 -14.84 -2.37 12.96
CA LEU A 619 -14.46 -3.01 14.22
C LEU A 619 -12.98 -2.72 14.46
N VAL A 620 -12.67 -1.90 15.45
CA VAL A 620 -11.30 -1.42 15.70
C VAL A 620 -10.71 -1.93 17.02
N GLY A 621 -9.39 -2.13 17.05
CA GLY A 621 -8.66 -2.52 18.26
C GLY A 621 -8.89 -3.96 18.72
N LEU A 622 -9.14 -4.87 17.78
CA LEU A 622 -9.22 -6.31 18.02
C LEU A 622 -7.85 -6.82 18.49
N ALA A 623 -7.82 -7.56 19.61
CA ALA A 623 -6.61 -8.13 20.21
C ALA A 623 -5.40 -7.18 20.24
N LYS A 624 -5.52 -6.06 20.97
CA LYS A 624 -4.42 -5.08 21.09
C LYS A 624 -3.11 -5.78 21.50
N THR A 625 -2.00 -5.37 20.88
CA THR A 625 -0.63 -5.93 21.03
C THR A 625 -0.34 -7.25 20.30
N GLU A 626 -1.30 -7.77 19.53
CA GLU A 626 -1.14 -8.93 18.67
C GLU A 626 -1.25 -8.52 17.20
N ARG A 627 -0.67 -9.30 16.29
CA ARG A 627 -0.78 -9.08 14.83
C ARG A 627 -1.75 -10.10 14.25
N ILE A 628 -2.49 -9.73 13.21
CA ILE A 628 -3.25 -10.68 12.37
C ILE A 628 -2.27 -11.65 11.71
N GLU A 629 -2.48 -12.95 11.91
CA GLU A 629 -1.75 -14.03 11.22
C GLU A 629 -2.60 -14.73 10.16
N SER A 630 -3.94 -14.63 10.25
CA SER A 630 -4.84 -15.14 9.22
C SER A 630 -6.19 -14.44 9.26
N VAL A 631 -6.82 -14.29 8.10
CA VAL A 631 -8.16 -13.73 7.95
C VAL A 631 -8.93 -14.58 6.97
N ARG A 632 -10.24 -14.73 7.19
CA ARG A 632 -11.13 -15.33 6.23
C ARG A 632 -12.52 -14.72 6.31
N PHE A 633 -13.06 -14.27 5.19
CA PHE A 633 -14.45 -13.86 5.07
C PHE A 633 -15.29 -14.96 4.38
N LEU A 634 -16.51 -15.20 4.87
CA LEU A 634 -17.49 -16.14 4.30
C LEU A 634 -18.90 -15.61 4.50
N GLY A 635 -19.63 -15.37 3.40
CA GLY A 635 -20.98 -14.80 3.47
C GLY A 635 -20.99 -13.56 4.37
N ASP A 636 -21.84 -13.52 5.39
CA ASP A 636 -21.93 -12.41 6.33
C ASP A 636 -21.00 -12.52 7.56
N VAL A 637 -19.95 -13.35 7.51
CA VAL A 637 -19.09 -13.65 8.66
C VAL A 637 -17.62 -13.42 8.33
N GLY A 638 -16.86 -12.87 9.29
CA GLY A 638 -15.41 -12.79 9.25
C GLY A 638 -14.77 -13.67 10.33
N TYR A 639 -13.64 -14.29 10.02
CA TYR A 639 -12.80 -15.05 10.92
C TYR A 639 -11.42 -14.42 10.95
N VAL A 640 -10.93 -14.06 12.14
CA VAL A 640 -9.63 -13.42 12.29
C VAL A 640 -8.82 -14.16 13.34
N VAL A 641 -7.60 -14.54 12.98
CA VAL A 641 -6.63 -15.15 13.89
C VAL A 641 -5.53 -14.12 14.13
N THR A 642 -5.27 -13.84 15.40
CA THR A 642 -4.13 -13.03 15.83
C THR A 642 -3.06 -13.90 16.51
N PHE A 643 -1.84 -13.40 16.74
CA PHE A 643 -0.82 -14.15 17.50
C PHE A 643 0.11 -13.31 18.40
N ARG A 644 0.42 -13.87 19.58
CA ARG A 644 1.49 -13.53 20.52
C ARG A 644 1.93 -14.71 21.42
N ARG A 645 1.02 -15.50 22.01
CA ARG A 645 1.33 -16.72 22.83
C ARG A 645 0.26 -17.83 22.79
N VAL A 646 -1.01 -17.49 22.92
CA VAL A 646 -2.18 -18.40 22.91
C VAL A 646 -3.31 -17.59 22.34
N ASP A 647 -3.54 -17.74 21.05
CA ASP A 647 -4.11 -16.62 20.35
C ASP A 647 -5.41 -16.97 19.66
N PRO A 648 -6.36 -16.02 19.74
CA PRO A 648 -7.74 -16.33 19.47
C PRO A 648 -8.05 -16.41 17.97
N LEU A 649 -8.93 -17.36 17.64
CA LEU A 649 -9.82 -17.29 16.50
C LEU A 649 -11.05 -16.46 16.92
N PHE A 650 -11.23 -15.29 16.31
CA PHE A 650 -12.43 -14.48 16.45
C PHE A 650 -13.44 -14.79 15.35
N THR A 651 -14.71 -14.81 15.70
CA THR A 651 -15.84 -14.80 14.75
C THR A 651 -16.49 -13.42 14.77
N ILE A 652 -16.72 -12.83 13.60
CA ILE A 652 -17.17 -11.45 13.42
C ILE A 652 -18.47 -11.46 12.63
N ASP A 653 -19.51 -10.82 13.17
CA ASP A 653 -20.77 -10.56 12.48
C ASP A 653 -20.61 -9.38 11.52
N LEU A 654 -20.92 -9.59 10.24
CA LEU A 654 -20.89 -8.57 9.19
C LEU A 654 -22.26 -8.37 8.53
N ARG A 655 -23.34 -8.99 9.05
CA ARG A 655 -24.71 -8.85 8.51
C ARG A 655 -25.25 -7.41 8.59
N ASP A 656 -24.84 -6.68 9.62
CA ASP A 656 -25.09 -5.25 9.77
C ASP A 656 -23.82 -4.50 9.40
N ALA A 657 -23.71 -4.12 8.13
CA ALA A 657 -22.53 -3.50 7.54
C ALA A 657 -22.08 -2.23 8.30
N GLU A 658 -23.03 -1.49 8.90
CA GLU A 658 -22.73 -0.28 9.67
C GLU A 658 -22.19 -0.58 11.08
N ASN A 659 -22.36 -1.80 11.58
CA ASN A 659 -22.07 -2.15 12.96
C ASN A 659 -21.47 -3.56 13.10
N PRO A 660 -20.29 -3.81 12.48
CA PRO A 660 -19.60 -5.09 12.61
C PRO A 660 -19.21 -5.35 14.07
N SER A 661 -19.34 -6.60 14.53
CA SER A 661 -19.11 -6.93 15.94
C SER A 661 -18.55 -8.34 16.14
N VAL A 662 -17.77 -8.54 17.21
CA VAL A 662 -17.29 -9.87 17.60
C VAL A 662 -18.43 -10.69 18.20
N LEU A 663 -18.68 -11.87 17.66
CA LEU A 663 -19.66 -12.84 18.17
C LEU A 663 -19.04 -13.77 19.20
N GLY A 664 -17.85 -14.30 18.91
CA GLY A 664 -17.17 -15.31 19.71
C GLY A 664 -15.65 -15.22 19.60
N GLU A 665 -14.99 -15.84 20.57
CA GLU A 665 -13.53 -15.89 20.69
C GLU A 665 -13.12 -17.28 21.19
N LEU A 666 -12.30 -17.99 20.42
CA LEU A 666 -11.73 -19.28 20.79
C LEU A 666 -10.22 -19.17 20.90
N LYS A 667 -9.68 -19.41 22.10
CA LYS A 667 -8.23 -19.43 22.33
C LYS A 667 -7.66 -20.81 22.11
N VAL A 668 -6.71 -20.92 21.19
CA VAL A 668 -5.99 -22.17 20.91
C VAL A 668 -4.49 -21.96 21.11
N PRO A 669 -3.75 -22.92 21.70
CA PRO A 669 -2.29 -22.84 21.76
C PRO A 669 -1.71 -22.80 20.35
N GLY A 670 -0.82 -21.83 20.10
CA GLY A 670 -0.31 -21.57 18.76
C GLY A 670 -1.17 -20.60 17.95
N PHE A 671 -1.02 -20.68 16.62
CA PHE A 671 -1.76 -19.87 15.65
C PHE A 671 -1.95 -20.62 14.35
N SER A 672 -3.01 -20.26 13.63
CA SER A 672 -3.18 -20.57 12.21
C SER A 672 -2.66 -19.40 11.39
N THR A 673 -1.76 -19.67 10.45
CA THR A 673 -1.38 -18.70 9.39
C THR A 673 -2.35 -18.77 8.23
N PHE A 674 -3.12 -19.86 8.17
CA PHE A 674 -4.01 -20.14 7.08
C PHE A 674 -5.33 -20.77 7.56
N LEU A 675 -6.46 -20.29 7.04
CA LEU A 675 -7.81 -20.75 7.35
C LEU A 675 -8.54 -21.19 6.07
N HIS A 676 -8.95 -22.46 6.04
CA HIS A 676 -9.71 -23.07 4.97
C HIS A 676 -11.08 -23.51 5.50
N PRO A 677 -12.20 -22.92 5.07
CA PRO A 677 -13.49 -23.37 5.51
C PRO A 677 -13.84 -24.80 5.05
N LEU A 678 -14.80 -25.40 5.71
CA LEU A 678 -15.35 -26.72 5.41
C LEU A 678 -16.87 -26.60 5.50
N GLY A 679 -17.46 -26.15 4.40
CA GLY A 679 -18.82 -25.61 4.36
C GLY A 679 -19.00 -24.41 5.31
N ASP A 680 -20.24 -24.17 5.72
CA ASP A 680 -20.61 -23.05 6.61
C ASP A 680 -20.39 -23.31 8.10
N THR A 681 -19.96 -24.52 8.46
CA THR A 681 -19.99 -24.98 9.86
C THR A 681 -18.62 -25.18 10.46
N HIS A 682 -17.58 -25.38 9.66
CA HIS A 682 -16.25 -25.72 10.14
C HIS A 682 -15.16 -24.93 9.43
N LEU A 683 -14.01 -24.77 10.09
CA LEU A 683 -12.78 -24.26 9.51
C LEU A 683 -11.63 -25.22 9.79
N ILE A 684 -10.81 -25.43 8.79
CA ILE A 684 -9.51 -26.08 8.88
C ILE A 684 -8.45 -25.00 9.04
N GLY A 685 -7.63 -25.09 10.08
CA GLY A 685 -6.53 -24.17 10.32
C GLY A 685 -5.18 -24.84 10.16
N LEU A 686 -4.32 -24.32 9.29
CA LEU A 686 -2.92 -24.72 9.21
C LEU A 686 -2.04 -23.64 9.85
N GLY A 687 -1.09 -24.06 10.67
CA GLY A 687 -0.17 -23.14 11.32
C GLY A 687 0.80 -23.84 12.25
N ARG A 688 1.05 -23.25 13.42
CA ARG A 688 2.05 -23.74 14.38
C ARG A 688 1.49 -23.83 15.79
N ASP A 689 1.81 -24.93 16.45
CA ASP A 689 1.71 -25.08 17.90
C ASP A 689 2.64 -24.07 18.59
N ALA A 690 2.26 -23.61 19.77
CA ALA A 690 3.13 -22.85 20.66
C ALA A 690 3.02 -23.35 22.10
N ASP A 691 4.16 -23.39 22.77
CA ASP A 691 4.22 -23.63 24.21
C ASP A 691 3.52 -22.47 24.95
N GLU A 692 2.44 -22.78 25.69
CA GLU A 692 1.60 -21.76 26.33
C GLU A 692 2.34 -20.91 27.38
N GLU A 693 3.43 -21.43 27.96
CA GLU A 693 4.20 -20.72 29.00
C GLU A 693 5.22 -19.74 28.39
N THR A 694 5.87 -20.15 27.30
CA THR A 694 6.98 -19.43 26.66
C THR A 694 6.58 -18.68 25.39
N GLY A 695 5.45 -19.03 24.76
CA GLY A 695 4.99 -18.50 23.48
C GLY A 695 5.87 -18.91 22.29
N ARG A 696 6.76 -19.89 22.47
CA ARG A 696 7.65 -20.35 21.39
C ARG A 696 6.90 -21.33 20.50
N ALA A 697 6.86 -21.01 19.21
CA ALA A 697 6.35 -21.91 18.19
C ALA A 697 7.21 -23.20 18.15
N ASP A 698 6.54 -24.35 18.15
CA ASP A 698 7.16 -25.68 18.22
C ASP A 698 6.99 -26.41 16.89
N ARG A 699 5.86 -27.12 16.74
CA ARG A 699 5.54 -28.02 15.62
C ARG A 699 4.48 -27.42 14.72
N MET A 700 4.44 -27.89 13.47
CA MET A 700 3.28 -27.64 12.61
C MET A 700 2.02 -28.24 13.22
N GLN A 701 0.90 -27.58 12.95
CA GLN A 701 -0.40 -27.94 13.47
C GLN A 701 -1.47 -27.83 12.40
N LEU A 702 -2.27 -28.89 12.27
CA LEU A 702 -3.55 -28.89 11.58
C LEU A 702 -4.66 -28.86 12.63
N SER A 703 -5.62 -27.96 12.47
CA SER A 703 -6.73 -27.73 13.41
C SER A 703 -8.05 -27.86 12.68
N LEU A 704 -9.07 -28.38 13.36
CA LEU A 704 -10.46 -28.34 12.91
C LEU A 704 -11.27 -27.59 13.95
N PHE A 705 -11.89 -26.51 13.51
CA PHE A 705 -12.74 -25.64 14.32
C PHE A 705 -14.20 -25.86 13.94
N ASP A 706 -15.07 -26.06 14.92
CA ASP A 706 -16.52 -26.00 14.76
C ASP A 706 -16.96 -24.56 15.03
N VAL A 707 -17.50 -23.92 13.99
CA VAL A 707 -17.99 -22.53 13.99
C VAL A 707 -19.49 -22.47 13.72
N THR A 708 -20.21 -23.59 13.87
CA THR A 708 -21.67 -23.66 13.69
C THR A 708 -22.40 -22.69 14.62
N GLU A 709 -21.95 -22.60 15.88
CA GLU A 709 -22.39 -21.58 16.83
C GLU A 709 -21.33 -20.49 16.91
N LEU A 710 -21.50 -19.44 16.11
CA LEU A 710 -20.53 -18.34 16.01
C LEU A 710 -20.24 -17.67 17.36
N THR A 711 -21.15 -17.72 18.34
CA THR A 711 -20.91 -17.13 19.67
C THR A 711 -20.05 -18.01 20.59
N ASP A 712 -19.84 -19.27 20.25
CA ASP A 712 -19.07 -20.24 21.03
C ASP A 712 -18.26 -21.17 20.11
N PRO A 713 -17.34 -20.63 19.27
CA PRO A 713 -16.51 -21.44 18.39
C PRO A 713 -15.67 -22.44 19.19
N GLN A 714 -15.55 -23.69 18.73
CA GLN A 714 -14.85 -24.77 19.43
C GLN A 714 -13.68 -25.32 18.61
N LEU A 715 -12.59 -25.69 19.29
CA LEU A 715 -11.55 -26.54 18.69
C LEU A 715 -12.02 -27.99 18.77
N GLN A 716 -12.46 -28.54 17.65
CA GLN A 716 -12.95 -29.91 17.58
C GLN A 716 -11.80 -30.92 17.48
N GLY A 717 -10.79 -30.62 16.66
CA GLY A 717 -9.71 -31.55 16.34
C GLY A 717 -8.37 -30.84 16.18
N ARG A 718 -7.29 -31.56 16.49
CA ARG A 718 -5.92 -31.06 16.32
C ARG A 718 -4.97 -32.21 16.02
N TYR A 719 -4.17 -32.06 14.98
CA TYR A 719 -3.07 -32.94 14.63
C TYR A 719 -1.74 -32.15 14.70
N LEU A 720 -0.73 -32.76 15.30
CA LEU A 720 0.62 -32.19 15.42
C LEU A 720 1.57 -33.07 14.61
N PHE A 721 2.22 -32.48 13.62
CA PHE A 721 3.15 -33.20 12.74
C PHE A 721 4.37 -33.66 13.53
N ASP A 722 4.82 -34.90 13.30
CA ASP A 722 5.94 -35.53 13.99
C ASP A 722 7.28 -35.20 13.32
N THR A 723 7.59 -33.91 13.19
CA THR A 723 8.88 -33.45 12.66
C THR A 723 9.84 -33.16 13.82
N GLU A 724 11.05 -33.76 13.84
CA GLU A 724 12.11 -33.40 14.81
C GLU A 724 12.60 -31.95 14.57
N GLY A 725 11.83 -30.94 14.98
CA GLY A 725 12.16 -29.51 14.80
C GLY A 725 11.01 -28.65 14.25
N HIS A 726 11.37 -27.49 13.68
CA HIS A 726 10.47 -26.48 13.12
C HIS A 726 9.86 -26.88 11.77
N GLY A 727 9.33 -28.11 11.61
CA GLY A 727 8.79 -28.66 10.36
C GLY A 727 8.20 -27.61 9.41
N PHE A 728 8.57 -27.70 8.14
CA PHE A 728 8.27 -26.69 7.13
C PHE A 728 7.33 -27.25 6.07
N SER A 729 6.41 -26.40 5.65
CA SER A 729 5.49 -26.67 4.55
C SER A 729 5.31 -25.40 3.76
N ASP A 730 5.34 -25.53 2.43
CA ASP A 730 5.00 -24.42 1.54
C ASP A 730 3.55 -23.98 1.77
N ALA A 731 2.64 -24.87 2.19
CA ALA A 731 1.25 -24.57 2.51
C ALA A 731 1.04 -23.55 3.64
N LEU A 732 2.08 -23.23 4.42
CA LEU A 732 2.03 -22.16 5.43
C LEU A 732 2.10 -20.75 4.83
N HIS A 733 2.59 -20.60 3.59
CA HIS A 733 2.86 -19.31 2.95
C HIS A 733 2.39 -19.23 1.49
N ASP A 734 2.36 -20.36 0.79
CA ASP A 734 1.79 -20.54 -0.55
C ASP A 734 0.56 -21.42 -0.43
N HIS A 735 -0.58 -20.80 -0.64
CA HIS A 735 -1.82 -21.48 -0.43
C HIS A 735 -2.19 -22.55 -1.45
N HIS A 736 -1.62 -22.52 -2.66
CA HIS A 736 -1.88 -23.52 -3.68
C HIS A 736 -1.26 -24.87 -3.29
N ALA A 737 -0.29 -24.85 -2.36
CA ALA A 737 0.26 -26.05 -1.76
C ALA A 737 -0.69 -26.70 -0.73
N PHE A 738 -1.71 -25.99 -0.22
CA PHE A 738 -2.75 -26.58 0.62
C PHE A 738 -3.88 -27.10 -0.28
N SER A 739 -4.10 -28.42 -0.30
CA SER A 739 -5.14 -29.04 -1.11
C SER A 739 -6.27 -29.60 -0.24
N HIS A 740 -7.50 -29.29 -0.60
CA HIS A 740 -8.70 -29.89 -0.03
C HIS A 740 -9.60 -30.37 -1.17
N PHE A 741 -10.00 -31.64 -1.10
CA PHE A 741 -10.83 -32.32 -2.10
C PHE A 741 -12.17 -32.68 -1.46
N PRO A 742 -13.17 -31.78 -1.48
CA PRO A 742 -14.45 -31.96 -0.76
C PRO A 742 -15.21 -33.22 -1.17
N ARG A 743 -15.04 -33.68 -2.42
CA ARG A 743 -15.69 -34.92 -2.90
C ARG A 743 -15.25 -36.16 -2.11
N PHE A 744 -14.03 -36.14 -1.59
CA PHE A 744 -13.40 -37.26 -0.88
C PHE A 744 -13.19 -36.96 0.60
N ASP A 745 -13.57 -35.77 1.06
CA ASP A 745 -13.26 -35.28 2.41
C ASP A 745 -11.75 -35.33 2.73
N VAL A 746 -10.89 -35.22 1.70
CA VAL A 746 -9.43 -35.35 1.85
C VAL A 746 -8.75 -33.99 1.87
N VAL A 747 -7.79 -33.84 2.79
CA VAL A 747 -6.83 -32.74 2.86
C VAL A 747 -5.44 -33.29 2.64
N ALA A 748 -4.67 -32.66 1.75
CA ALA A 748 -3.30 -33.04 1.45
C ALA A 748 -2.35 -31.86 1.66
N ILE A 749 -1.26 -32.09 2.40
CA ILE A 749 -0.35 -31.04 2.86
C ILE A 749 1.11 -31.49 2.62
N PRO A 750 1.90 -30.75 1.81
CA PRO A 750 3.31 -31.07 1.63
C PRO A 750 4.09 -30.75 2.90
N VAL A 751 4.96 -31.66 3.33
CA VAL A 751 5.76 -31.51 4.57
C VAL A 751 7.23 -31.85 4.31
N SER A 752 8.11 -31.10 4.98
CA SER A 752 9.56 -31.30 4.98
C SER A 752 10.18 -31.00 6.34
N ASP A 753 11.30 -31.63 6.67
CA ASP A 753 11.94 -31.50 7.99
C ASP A 753 12.80 -30.23 8.19
N ARG A 754 13.11 -29.46 7.13
CA ARG A 754 14.01 -28.29 7.19
C ARG A 754 13.69 -27.13 6.26
N PHE A 755 13.96 -25.93 6.78
CA PHE A 755 13.96 -24.67 6.03
C PHE A 755 15.12 -24.63 5.02
N TRP A 756 14.81 -24.29 3.76
CA TRP A 756 15.77 -23.96 2.69
C TRP A 756 16.50 -25.14 2.01
N ASN A 757 15.78 -26.02 1.29
CA ASN A 757 16.22 -26.92 0.18
C ASN A 757 17.57 -27.71 0.30
N ALA A 758 18.33 -27.61 1.38
CA ALA A 758 19.69 -28.10 1.49
C ALA A 758 19.76 -29.23 2.52
N GLY A 759 19.50 -30.45 2.05
CA GLY A 759 19.53 -31.66 2.87
C GLY A 759 18.36 -31.75 3.84
N ALA A 760 17.15 -31.48 3.32
CA ALA A 760 15.91 -31.90 3.97
C ALA A 760 15.78 -33.42 3.85
N ASP A 761 15.48 -34.09 4.95
CA ASP A 761 15.07 -35.48 5.01
C ASP A 761 13.53 -35.51 5.20
N ASP A 762 12.85 -36.65 5.01
CA ASP A 762 11.40 -36.81 5.26
C ASP A 762 10.45 -35.95 4.38
N LEU A 763 10.69 -35.95 3.07
CA LEU A 763 9.90 -35.21 2.07
C LEU A 763 8.66 -36.00 1.64
N GLY A 764 7.49 -35.38 1.67
CA GLY A 764 6.29 -36.02 1.15
C GLY A 764 5.02 -35.21 1.29
N LEU A 765 3.91 -35.84 0.91
CA LEU A 765 2.56 -35.30 1.01
C LEU A 765 1.81 -36.05 2.12
N GLU A 766 1.51 -35.36 3.21
CA GLU A 766 0.69 -35.91 4.30
C GLU A 766 -0.78 -35.82 3.92
N VAL A 767 -1.51 -36.93 4.05
CA VAL A 767 -2.91 -37.06 3.60
C VAL A 767 -3.81 -37.35 4.79
N PHE A 768 -4.91 -36.62 4.87
CA PHE A 768 -5.88 -36.67 5.96
C PHE A 768 -7.30 -36.78 5.44
N GLU A 769 -8.15 -37.60 6.08
CA GLU A 769 -9.60 -37.44 5.99
C GLU A 769 -10.02 -36.40 7.04
N VAL A 770 -10.74 -35.36 6.61
CA VAL A 770 -11.19 -34.27 7.47
C VAL A 770 -12.68 -34.02 7.25
N THR A 771 -13.49 -34.40 8.23
CA THR A 771 -14.96 -34.24 8.18
C THR A 771 -15.51 -33.56 9.43
N PRO A 772 -16.65 -32.85 9.32
CA PRO A 772 -17.36 -32.31 10.48
C PRO A 772 -17.71 -33.37 11.53
N GLU A 773 -18.07 -34.60 11.14
CA GLU A 773 -18.45 -35.66 12.08
C GLU A 773 -17.27 -36.49 12.60
N GLY A 774 -16.29 -36.77 11.74
CA GLY A 774 -15.15 -37.66 12.01
C GLY A 774 -13.95 -36.95 12.63
N GLY A 775 -13.81 -35.64 12.44
CA GLY A 775 -12.66 -34.88 12.91
C GLY A 775 -11.50 -34.94 11.91
N ILE A 776 -10.27 -35.12 12.41
CA ILE A 776 -9.06 -35.26 11.60
C ILE A 776 -8.53 -36.69 11.76
N GLU A 777 -8.51 -37.45 10.67
CA GLU A 777 -7.91 -38.77 10.60
C GLU A 777 -6.71 -38.73 9.64
N HIS A 778 -5.54 -39.19 10.10
CA HIS A 778 -4.34 -39.25 9.28
C HIS A 778 -4.33 -40.57 8.51
N LEU A 779 -4.40 -40.49 7.17
CA LEU A 779 -4.49 -41.65 6.29
C LEU A 779 -3.12 -42.22 5.96
N GLY A 780 -2.10 -41.36 5.83
CA GLY A 780 -0.73 -41.76 5.56
C GLY A 780 0.06 -40.64 4.87
N LYS A 781 1.18 -41.02 4.27
CA LYS A 781 2.12 -40.10 3.62
C LYS A 781 2.60 -40.66 2.29
N VAL A 782 2.47 -39.87 1.23
CA VAL A 782 3.12 -40.15 -0.06
C VAL A 782 4.56 -39.66 0.01
N GLU A 783 5.51 -40.59 0.05
CA GLU A 783 6.94 -40.28 0.13
C GLU A 783 7.48 -39.79 -1.21
N HIS A 784 8.31 -38.74 -1.18
CA HIS A 784 8.93 -38.16 -2.36
C HIS A 784 10.45 -38.02 -2.21
N GLU A 785 11.16 -38.02 -3.35
CA GLU A 785 12.61 -37.73 -3.40
C GLU A 785 12.93 -36.22 -3.42
N ASP A 786 11.96 -35.36 -3.76
CA ASP A 786 12.06 -33.90 -3.76
C ASP A 786 10.82 -33.25 -3.08
N VAL A 787 10.88 -31.95 -2.84
CA VAL A 787 9.80 -31.17 -2.23
C VAL A 787 8.55 -31.25 -3.09
N VAL A 788 7.45 -31.72 -2.48
CA VAL A 788 6.13 -31.69 -3.08
C VAL A 788 5.64 -30.25 -3.17
N LEU A 789 5.24 -29.86 -4.38
CA LEU A 789 4.77 -28.51 -4.68
C LEU A 789 3.25 -28.44 -4.71
N ARG A 790 2.60 -29.44 -5.32
CA ARG A 790 1.16 -29.44 -5.57
C ARG A 790 0.58 -30.84 -5.46
N SER A 791 -0.73 -30.90 -5.27
CA SER A 791 -1.50 -32.13 -5.41
C SER A 791 -2.83 -31.85 -6.10
N LEU A 792 -3.35 -32.83 -6.82
CA LEU A 792 -4.67 -32.77 -7.48
C LEU A 792 -5.32 -34.15 -7.47
N VAL A 793 -6.62 -34.21 -7.75
CA VAL A 793 -7.38 -35.47 -7.82
C VAL A 793 -8.07 -35.60 -9.16
N ILE A 794 -7.85 -36.75 -9.82
CA ILE A 794 -8.54 -37.14 -11.04
C ILE A 794 -9.22 -38.48 -10.78
N ASP A 795 -10.53 -38.50 -10.96
CA ASP A 795 -11.38 -39.62 -10.54
C ASP A 795 -11.14 -39.99 -9.07
N GLU A 796 -10.64 -41.19 -8.77
CA GLU A 796 -10.37 -41.69 -7.40
C GLU A 796 -8.86 -41.64 -7.05
N ASN A 797 -8.02 -41.07 -7.93
CA ASN A 797 -6.58 -41.05 -7.79
C ASN A 797 -6.07 -39.68 -7.32
N LEU A 798 -5.19 -39.68 -6.32
CA LEU A 798 -4.43 -38.53 -5.85
C LEU A 798 -3.08 -38.45 -6.56
N TYR A 799 -2.82 -37.32 -7.19
CA TYR A 799 -1.57 -37.03 -7.90
C TYR A 799 -0.77 -36.04 -7.07
N SER A 800 0.42 -36.44 -6.64
CA SER A 800 1.36 -35.62 -5.89
C SER A 800 2.54 -35.23 -6.77
N LEU A 801 2.76 -33.92 -6.92
CA LEU A 801 3.71 -33.33 -7.86
C LEU A 801 4.88 -32.70 -7.12
N SER A 802 6.11 -33.15 -7.39
CA SER A 802 7.34 -32.52 -6.92
C SER A 802 8.02 -31.72 -8.05
N ARG A 803 9.29 -31.34 -7.89
CA ARG A 803 10.06 -30.74 -9.01
C ARG A 803 10.49 -31.75 -10.07
N THR A 804 10.54 -33.04 -9.73
CA THR A 804 11.21 -34.06 -10.55
C THR A 804 10.35 -35.29 -10.81
N GLU A 805 9.23 -35.44 -10.11
CA GLU A 805 8.39 -36.63 -10.18
C GLU A 805 6.92 -36.34 -9.88
N LEU A 806 6.07 -37.19 -10.43
CA LEU A 806 4.65 -37.28 -10.21
C LEU A 806 4.37 -38.68 -9.64
N ILE A 807 3.77 -38.75 -8.46
CA ILE A 807 3.36 -40.01 -7.82
C ILE A 807 1.84 -40.04 -7.76
N VAL A 808 1.27 -41.21 -8.08
CA VAL A 808 -0.17 -41.43 -8.10
C VAL A 808 -0.52 -42.51 -7.08
N THR A 809 -1.46 -42.21 -6.20
CA THR A 809 -2.01 -43.14 -5.21
C THR A 809 -3.54 -43.13 -5.29
N GLU A 810 -4.19 -44.09 -4.65
CA GLU A 810 -5.62 -43.93 -4.32
C GLU A 810 -5.78 -42.74 -3.36
N VAL A 811 -6.87 -41.99 -3.49
CA VAL A 811 -7.09 -40.77 -2.72
C VAL A 811 -7.30 -41.03 -1.22
N ASP A 812 -7.84 -42.21 -0.86
CA ASP A 812 -8.10 -42.64 0.52
C ASP A 812 -7.08 -43.67 1.06
N ASP A 813 -6.13 -44.11 0.24
CA ASP A 813 -5.03 -45.01 0.63
C ASP A 813 -3.69 -44.53 0.04
N PRO A 814 -3.05 -43.51 0.67
CA PRO A 814 -1.80 -42.93 0.18
C PRO A 814 -0.58 -43.87 0.24
N ASP A 815 -0.71 -45.04 0.86
CA ASP A 815 0.36 -46.05 0.90
C ASP A 815 0.36 -46.95 -0.36
N GLU A 816 -0.73 -46.97 -1.14
CA GLU A 816 -0.87 -47.77 -2.36
C GLU A 816 -0.52 -46.94 -3.62
N VAL A 817 0.74 -47.02 -4.05
CA VAL A 817 1.20 -46.37 -5.29
C VAL A 817 0.62 -47.10 -6.52
N ALA A 818 -0.22 -46.38 -7.27
CA ALA A 818 -0.80 -46.80 -8.52
C ALA A 818 0.10 -46.50 -9.73
N GLY A 819 0.85 -45.39 -9.69
CA GLY A 819 1.72 -44.94 -10.77
C GLY A 819 2.82 -43.98 -10.31
N GLU A 820 3.90 -43.92 -11.07
CA GLU A 820 5.04 -43.03 -10.80
C GLU A 820 5.70 -42.62 -12.12
N LEU A 821 5.98 -41.33 -12.26
CA LEU A 821 6.61 -40.76 -13.45
C LEU A 821 7.65 -39.72 -13.06
N SER A 822 8.90 -39.95 -13.43
CA SER A 822 9.94 -38.91 -13.40
C SER A 822 9.93 -38.11 -14.70
N TYR A 823 10.03 -36.78 -14.63
CA TYR A 823 10.00 -35.89 -15.80
C TYR A 823 11.07 -34.80 -15.78
#